data_AF-A0A085WMW4-F1
#
_entry.id   AF-A0A085WMW4-F1
#
_cell.length_a   1.000
_cell.length_b   1.000
_cell.length_c   1.000
_cell.angle_alpha   90.00
_cell.angle_beta   90.00
_cell.angle_gamma   90.00
#
_symmetry.space_group_name_H-M   'P 1'
#
loop_
_entity.id
_entity.type
_entity.pdbx_description
1 polymer ?
#
loop_
_entity_poly.entity_id
_entity_poly.type
_entity_poly.pdbx_seq_one_letter_code
_entity_poly.pdbx_strand_id
1 'polypeptide(L)'
;MPFEWKLASLDELKELLLDTSLQDSQVRVNLATAKVEQPISLGLEALSFVLDGGTEANIEAFNAPGDVDADGVVGDKPAQEDMTKLSPPLLLGQDAWLKYAVRVRAKAQAGVALPFLSGSGSGEVAIQVADYHVHSLTDRLRDAINTDTRNLRLPLVLEHVLKIQPKEALSFQARTRLETSVTLAWGDVFSTNLNPLSRLLPVGTLLAIKATAGATVTGSVSVTDDFMVTFSREKAGAMVVSVQKGAVREAKRAAQIGVTVEAAVDPAVVDAALNALVGLPGLSHFEQLVDKLSTTQLSEEEKKLLRLALDRLGMTDYEADATALKRAWEDQKAKAKQALVTMAAEKISSGFQYEYARVSEQQTLLRLEVADAQLAKLHLPLVMGRLTQVLKQVEPGALRSYFQQNTRTLSEAWGFTLGFSKWQVLKSQTQRKLQRVAQYGSPDPVHGPRRYAFMGMRSYEGGLFQGTGRWSVDFKADMGEFRAQPTVRDFSYGLYLQLQRKGKLSETAVRQAIDEAIVWHVLDDADEEQVLKQIQEAAKGEAVELRLEVKLADTVFRELTALAAMGVPELYAKALARSMPWDKSPARANPEFRQSVYAPLWMTYLTEKGKDWTPPRAAQRAAAWLKQNKIAKGSAGEVAYWEGQGTAYPNTFADVLDKNSRLADVGSQYGGTYVRWQRLVAGMALLRDGLQQGADPAVIEKVFEELEELWRVSFHVKAFGAMLLELSAKSVQGMAAVERTFTVVTGTGDKQSQLVFTASREG
;
A
#
# COMPACT_ATOMS: atom_id res chain seq x y z
N MET A 1 -30.49 -25.40 -26.86
CA MET A 1 -30.30 -26.80 -27.28
C MET A 1 -29.56 -27.51 -26.17
N PRO A 2 -29.89 -28.76 -25.80
CA PRO A 2 -29.06 -29.54 -24.90
C PRO A 2 -27.69 -29.73 -25.56
N PHE A 3 -26.64 -29.39 -24.83
CA PHE A 3 -25.26 -29.46 -25.28
C PHE A 3 -24.66 -30.77 -24.76
N GLU A 4 -24.02 -31.54 -25.65
CA GLU A 4 -23.41 -32.83 -25.33
C GLU A 4 -21.94 -32.80 -25.79
N TRP A 5 -21.01 -32.96 -24.85
CA TRP A 5 -19.59 -33.10 -25.17
C TRP A 5 -19.36 -34.46 -25.86
N LYS A 6 -18.62 -34.46 -26.97
CA LYS A 6 -18.03 -35.68 -27.54
C LYS A 6 -16.52 -35.48 -27.66
N LEU A 7 -15.75 -36.16 -26.81
CA LEU A 7 -14.29 -36.23 -26.95
C LEU A 7 -13.94 -37.18 -28.10
N ALA A 8 -13.00 -36.79 -28.95
CA ALA A 8 -12.44 -37.71 -29.94
C ALA A 8 -11.68 -38.83 -29.25
N SER A 9 -11.53 -39.97 -29.93
CA SER A 9 -10.54 -40.98 -29.56
C SER A 9 -10.73 -41.63 -28.18
N LEU A 10 -11.94 -41.67 -27.62
CA LEU A 10 -12.21 -42.48 -26.41
C LEU A 10 -11.79 -43.94 -26.62
N ASP A 11 -11.88 -44.46 -27.84
CA ASP A 11 -11.45 -45.82 -28.17
C ASP A 11 -9.92 -45.98 -28.17
N GLU A 12 -9.14 -44.96 -28.56
CA GLU A 12 -7.67 -44.98 -28.45
C GLU A 12 -7.21 -44.77 -26.99
N LEU A 13 -7.94 -43.97 -26.21
CA LEU A 13 -7.77 -43.84 -24.76
C LEU A 13 -8.03 -45.17 -24.03
N LYS A 14 -9.02 -45.96 -24.45
CA LYS A 14 -9.32 -47.27 -23.86
C LYS A 14 -8.15 -48.25 -23.97
N GLU A 15 -7.33 -48.16 -25.02
CA GLU A 15 -6.12 -48.99 -25.17
C GLU A 15 -4.96 -48.52 -24.28
N LEU A 16 -4.92 -47.22 -23.94
CA LEU A 16 -3.89 -46.60 -23.10
C LEU A 16 -4.23 -46.61 -21.59
N LEU A 17 -5.51 -46.73 -21.23
CA LEU A 17 -6.00 -46.68 -19.85
C LEU A 17 -5.99 -48.06 -19.20
N LEU A 18 -5.25 -48.17 -18.09
CA LEU A 18 -5.20 -49.35 -17.23
C LEU A 18 -6.62 -49.71 -16.73
N ASP A 19 -7.00 -50.97 -16.85
CA ASP A 19 -8.25 -51.51 -16.29
C ASP A 19 -8.08 -51.88 -14.80
N THR A 20 -7.58 -50.91 -14.02
CA THR A 20 -7.28 -51.05 -12.60
C THR A 20 -8.29 -50.29 -11.76
N SER A 21 -8.28 -50.58 -10.47
CA SER A 21 -9.03 -49.79 -9.49
C SER A 21 -8.36 -48.42 -9.30
N LEU A 22 -9.13 -47.38 -8.99
CA LEU A 22 -8.61 -46.04 -8.77
C LEU A 22 -7.59 -45.96 -7.63
N GLN A 23 -7.64 -46.82 -6.62
CA GLN A 23 -6.64 -46.87 -5.54
C GLN A 23 -5.30 -47.53 -5.92
N ASP A 24 -5.17 -48.08 -7.13
CA ASP A 24 -3.95 -48.77 -7.53
C ASP A 24 -2.78 -47.79 -7.69
N SER A 25 -1.63 -48.11 -7.09
CA SER A 25 -0.38 -47.35 -7.18
C SER A 25 0.13 -47.11 -8.61
N GLN A 26 -0.37 -47.86 -9.60
CA GLN A 26 -0.04 -47.68 -11.01
C GLN A 26 -0.78 -46.48 -11.64
N VAL A 27 -1.88 -46.02 -11.03
CA VAL A 27 -2.63 -44.84 -11.46
C VAL A 27 -1.80 -43.60 -11.10
N ARG A 28 -1.25 -42.92 -12.10
CA ARG A 28 -0.49 -41.68 -11.94
C ARG A 28 -1.42 -40.47 -12.04
N VAL A 29 -1.00 -39.33 -11.48
CA VAL A 29 -1.77 -38.08 -11.53
C VAL A 29 -2.11 -37.66 -12.96
N ASN A 30 -1.16 -37.69 -13.89
CA ASN A 30 -1.44 -37.44 -15.31
C ASN A 30 -1.77 -38.75 -16.02
N LEU A 31 -3.05 -38.95 -16.38
CA LEU A 31 -3.52 -40.18 -17.00
C LEU A 31 -3.40 -40.16 -18.51
N ALA A 32 -3.92 -39.10 -19.16
CA ALA A 32 -3.94 -39.01 -20.61
C ALA A 32 -4.22 -37.60 -21.14
N THR A 33 -3.90 -37.40 -22.41
CA THR A 33 -4.25 -36.22 -23.22
C THR A 33 -5.14 -36.63 -24.39
N ALA A 34 -6.37 -36.10 -24.46
CA ALA A 34 -7.32 -36.31 -25.55
C ALA A 34 -7.33 -35.10 -26.50
N LYS A 35 -7.79 -35.25 -27.75
CA LYS A 35 -8.00 -34.11 -28.66
C LYS A 35 -9.49 -33.90 -28.95
N VAL A 36 -9.90 -32.65 -29.12
CA VAL A 36 -11.26 -32.31 -29.55
C VAL A 36 -11.42 -32.59 -31.04
N GLU A 37 -12.45 -33.34 -31.45
CA GLU A 37 -12.58 -33.88 -32.82
C GLU A 37 -12.98 -32.82 -33.85
N GLN A 38 -13.97 -31.99 -33.50
CA GLN A 38 -14.48 -30.91 -34.33
C GLN A 38 -14.65 -29.64 -33.50
N PRO A 39 -14.55 -28.45 -34.11
CA PRO A 39 -14.77 -27.23 -33.36
C PRO A 39 -16.16 -27.19 -32.73
N ILE A 40 -16.22 -26.96 -31.43
CA ILE A 40 -17.48 -26.84 -30.68
C ILE A 40 -17.73 -25.36 -30.40
N SER A 41 -18.84 -24.84 -30.92
CA SER A 41 -19.27 -23.46 -30.66
C SER A 41 -20.42 -23.44 -29.64
N LEU A 42 -20.19 -22.79 -28.51
CA LEU A 42 -21.17 -22.57 -27.45
C LEU A 42 -21.64 -21.13 -27.46
N GLY A 43 -22.90 -20.92 -27.85
CA GLY A 43 -23.59 -19.66 -27.64
C GLY A 43 -24.12 -19.58 -26.20
N LEU A 44 -23.50 -18.75 -25.38
CA LEU A 44 -24.09 -18.26 -24.12
C LEU A 44 -24.58 -16.83 -24.39
N GLU A 45 -25.62 -16.33 -23.72
CA GLU A 45 -26.35 -15.09 -24.08
C GLU A 45 -25.47 -13.96 -24.69
N ALA A 46 -24.33 -13.69 -24.07
CA ALA A 46 -23.38 -12.62 -24.42
C ALA A 46 -22.09 -13.09 -25.14
N LEU A 47 -21.93 -14.40 -25.36
CA LEU A 47 -20.65 -15.09 -25.56
C LEU A 47 -20.73 -16.17 -26.64
N SER A 48 -19.66 -16.31 -27.42
CA SER A 48 -19.42 -17.49 -28.24
C SER A 48 -18.09 -18.10 -27.82
N PHE A 49 -18.12 -19.30 -27.23
CA PHE A 49 -16.91 -20.06 -26.96
C PHE A 49 -16.67 -21.01 -28.11
N VAL A 50 -15.44 -21.04 -28.62
CA VAL A 50 -15.02 -22.00 -29.63
C VAL A 50 -13.94 -22.86 -28.99
N LEU A 51 -14.24 -24.14 -28.79
CA LEU A 51 -13.18 -25.14 -28.71
C LEU A 51 -12.75 -25.42 -30.13
N ASP A 52 -11.49 -25.15 -30.46
CA ASP A 52 -10.96 -25.50 -31.77
C ASP A 52 -10.78 -27.02 -31.86
N GLY A 53 -11.06 -27.59 -33.04
CA GLY A 53 -10.69 -28.97 -33.32
C GLY A 53 -9.18 -29.15 -33.15
N GLY A 54 -8.76 -30.24 -32.49
CA GLY A 54 -7.37 -30.54 -32.14
C GLY A 54 -6.90 -30.03 -30.79
N THR A 55 -7.74 -29.30 -30.04
CA THR A 55 -7.42 -28.83 -28.67
C THR A 55 -7.15 -30.01 -27.73
N GLU A 56 -6.05 -29.95 -26.96
CA GLU A 56 -5.72 -30.96 -25.96
C GLU A 56 -6.58 -30.81 -24.69
N ALA A 57 -7.20 -31.91 -24.26
CA ALA A 57 -7.91 -32.05 -23.00
C ALA A 57 -7.15 -33.04 -22.10
N ASN A 58 -6.87 -32.64 -20.87
CA ASN A 58 -6.11 -33.43 -19.91
C ASN A 58 -7.06 -34.14 -18.95
N ILE A 59 -6.75 -35.39 -18.65
CA ILE A 59 -7.42 -36.18 -17.61
C ILE A 59 -6.40 -36.41 -16.50
N GLU A 60 -6.70 -35.89 -15.31
CA GLU A 60 -5.89 -36.05 -14.11
C GLU A 60 -6.64 -36.86 -13.05
N ALA A 61 -5.96 -37.75 -12.33
CA ALA A 61 -6.51 -38.50 -11.20
C ALA A 61 -5.84 -38.08 -9.89
N PHE A 62 -6.66 -37.85 -8.86
CA PHE A 62 -6.21 -37.53 -7.51
C PHE A 62 -6.79 -38.56 -6.55
N ASN A 63 -5.94 -39.44 -6.03
CA ASN A 63 -6.34 -40.68 -5.35
C ASN A 63 -5.42 -41.05 -4.17
N ALA A 64 -4.28 -40.39 -4.00
CA ALA A 64 -3.29 -40.69 -2.98
C ALA A 64 -2.96 -39.47 -2.10
N PRO A 65 -2.63 -39.67 -0.81
CA PRO A 65 -2.13 -38.59 0.05
C PRO A 65 -0.88 -37.92 -0.55
N GLY A 66 -0.82 -36.60 -0.50
CA GLY A 66 0.26 -35.82 -1.10
C GLY A 66 0.13 -35.56 -2.60
N ASP A 67 -0.92 -36.05 -3.26
CA ASP A 67 -1.26 -35.60 -4.61
C ASP A 67 -1.56 -34.09 -4.61
N VAL A 68 -1.02 -33.36 -5.59
CA VAL A 68 -1.15 -31.90 -5.68
C VAL A 68 -1.85 -31.52 -6.97
N ASP A 69 -3.07 -31.02 -6.87
CA ASP A 69 -3.73 -30.33 -7.97
C ASP A 69 -3.10 -28.95 -8.19
N ALA A 70 -2.59 -28.72 -9.40
CA ALA A 70 -1.99 -27.43 -9.78
C ALA A 70 -2.99 -26.26 -9.71
N ASP A 71 -4.30 -26.53 -9.78
CA ASP A 71 -5.35 -25.52 -9.62
C ASP A 71 -5.76 -25.34 -8.15
N GLY A 72 -5.33 -26.23 -7.24
CA GLY A 72 -5.59 -26.14 -5.80
C GLY A 72 -7.03 -26.48 -5.39
N VAL A 73 -7.80 -27.14 -6.26
CA VAL A 73 -9.20 -27.55 -5.99
C VAL A 73 -9.23 -28.86 -5.21
N VAL A 74 -8.31 -29.78 -5.51
CA VAL A 74 -8.12 -31.04 -4.77
C VAL A 74 -6.81 -31.00 -3.97
N GLY A 75 -6.83 -31.47 -2.72
CA GLY A 75 -5.60 -31.64 -1.95
C GLY A 75 -5.83 -32.16 -0.54
N ASP A 76 -4.75 -32.25 0.22
CA ASP A 76 -4.82 -32.68 1.61
C ASP A 76 -5.50 -31.62 2.49
N LYS A 77 -6.12 -32.09 3.57
CA LYS A 77 -6.63 -31.19 4.61
C LYS A 77 -5.45 -30.44 5.24
N PRO A 78 -5.44 -29.09 5.21
CA PRO A 78 -4.36 -28.34 5.81
C PRO A 78 -4.30 -28.58 7.33
N ALA A 79 -3.08 -28.71 7.87
CA ALA A 79 -2.85 -28.95 9.30
C ALA A 79 -3.32 -27.78 10.19
N GLN A 80 -3.45 -26.58 9.63
CA GLN A 80 -3.94 -25.39 10.30
C GLN A 80 -4.76 -24.54 9.31
N GLU A 81 -5.93 -24.06 9.74
CA GLU A 81 -6.72 -23.14 8.91
C GLU A 81 -6.02 -21.78 8.81
N ASP A 82 -5.54 -21.44 7.62
CA ASP A 82 -5.03 -20.12 7.28
C ASP A 82 -6.17 -19.31 6.65
N MET A 83 -6.66 -18.29 7.35
CA MET A 83 -7.74 -17.43 6.83
C MET A 83 -7.40 -16.72 5.51
N THR A 84 -6.13 -16.65 5.14
CA THR A 84 -5.69 -16.03 3.88
C THR A 84 -5.65 -17.02 2.72
N LYS A 85 -5.60 -18.33 2.97
CA LYS A 85 -5.57 -19.38 1.94
C LYS A 85 -6.83 -20.23 2.02
N LEU A 86 -7.49 -20.46 0.88
CA LEU A 86 -8.59 -21.42 0.80
C LEU A 86 -8.01 -22.82 1.01
N SER A 87 -8.53 -23.55 2.00
CA SER A 87 -8.40 -25.01 2.00
C SER A 87 -8.98 -25.55 0.69
N PRO A 88 -8.37 -26.59 0.07
CA PRO A 88 -8.96 -27.24 -1.07
C PRO A 88 -10.42 -27.64 -0.75
N PRO A 89 -11.40 -27.30 -1.60
CA PRO A 89 -12.79 -27.70 -1.37
C PRO A 89 -12.97 -29.21 -1.43
N LEU A 90 -12.09 -29.93 -2.15
CA LEU A 90 -12.09 -31.37 -2.29
C LEU A 90 -10.89 -31.97 -1.54
N LEU A 91 -11.15 -32.80 -0.53
CA LEU A 91 -10.13 -33.27 0.42
C LEU A 91 -9.76 -34.74 0.20
N LEU A 92 -8.48 -35.01 -0.02
CA LEU A 92 -7.94 -36.36 -0.20
C LEU A 92 -8.19 -37.29 1.01
N GLY A 93 -8.33 -38.60 0.74
CA GLY A 93 -8.23 -39.68 1.74
C GLY A 93 -9.34 -40.72 1.74
N GLN A 94 -10.58 -40.37 1.36
CA GLN A 94 -11.72 -41.31 1.35
C GLN A 94 -12.28 -41.58 -0.05
N ASP A 95 -12.19 -40.61 -0.94
CA ASP A 95 -12.68 -40.69 -2.31
C ASP A 95 -11.51 -40.43 -3.28
N ALA A 96 -11.74 -40.72 -4.56
CA ALA A 96 -10.87 -40.31 -5.66
C ALA A 96 -11.57 -39.25 -6.51
N TRP A 97 -10.79 -38.40 -7.16
CA TRP A 97 -11.29 -37.42 -8.11
C TRP A 97 -10.67 -37.60 -9.49
N LEU A 98 -11.52 -37.52 -10.51
CA LEU A 98 -11.10 -37.38 -11.90
C LEU A 98 -11.36 -35.95 -12.35
N LYS A 99 -10.31 -35.29 -12.83
CA LYS A 99 -10.34 -33.92 -13.34
C LYS A 99 -10.21 -33.94 -14.85
N TYR A 100 -11.15 -33.30 -15.52
CA TYR A 100 -11.17 -33.14 -16.98
C TYR A 100 -10.93 -31.66 -17.28
N ALA A 101 -9.74 -31.31 -17.73
CA ALA A 101 -9.34 -29.93 -17.98
C ALA A 101 -9.07 -29.67 -19.47
N VAL A 102 -9.56 -28.55 -19.99
CA VAL A 102 -9.37 -28.18 -21.40
C VAL A 102 -9.25 -26.67 -21.56
N ARG A 103 -8.45 -26.24 -22.53
CA ARG A 103 -8.24 -24.83 -22.85
C ARG A 103 -9.12 -24.41 -24.03
N VAL A 104 -10.07 -23.52 -23.79
CA VAL A 104 -11.03 -23.05 -24.78
C VAL A 104 -10.72 -21.62 -25.21
N ARG A 105 -11.06 -21.23 -26.43
CA ARG A 105 -10.98 -19.83 -26.87
C ARG A 105 -12.37 -19.19 -26.79
N ALA A 106 -12.45 -18.02 -26.18
CA ALA A 106 -13.69 -17.26 -26.07
C ALA A 106 -13.65 -16.05 -27.00
N LYS A 107 -14.78 -15.74 -27.63
CA LYS A 107 -14.99 -14.55 -28.46
C LYS A 107 -16.33 -13.88 -28.12
N ALA A 108 -16.37 -12.55 -28.21
CA ALA A 108 -17.59 -11.77 -28.02
C ALA A 108 -18.54 -11.95 -29.20
N GLN A 109 -19.84 -12.01 -28.91
CA GLN A 109 -20.83 -11.73 -29.94
C GLN A 109 -20.83 -10.23 -30.29
N ALA A 110 -21.16 -9.90 -31.54
CA ALA A 110 -21.15 -8.52 -32.01
C ALA A 110 -22.05 -7.61 -31.14
N GLY A 111 -21.52 -6.47 -30.70
CA GLY A 111 -22.25 -5.51 -29.86
C GLY A 111 -22.12 -5.75 -28.34
N VAL A 112 -21.45 -6.81 -27.91
CA VAL A 112 -21.25 -7.13 -26.49
C VAL A 112 -19.80 -6.91 -26.07
N ALA A 113 -19.56 -5.91 -25.21
CA ALA A 113 -18.24 -5.68 -24.62
C ALA A 113 -18.02 -6.63 -23.44
N LEU A 114 -17.00 -7.49 -23.51
CA LEU A 114 -16.67 -8.45 -22.47
C LEU A 114 -15.38 -8.05 -21.73
N PRO A 115 -15.39 -8.02 -20.39
CA PRO A 115 -14.27 -7.53 -19.60
C PRO A 115 -13.00 -8.39 -19.74
N PHE A 116 -13.12 -9.70 -19.97
CA PHE A 116 -11.95 -10.57 -20.23
C PHE A 116 -11.33 -10.36 -21.61
N LEU A 117 -12.12 -10.05 -22.64
CA LEU A 117 -11.62 -9.82 -24.01
C LEU A 117 -10.96 -8.45 -24.20
N SER A 118 -11.32 -7.48 -23.35
CA SER A 118 -10.86 -6.08 -23.45
C SER A 118 -9.34 -5.88 -23.33
N GLY A 119 -8.59 -6.86 -22.80
CA GLY A 119 -7.13 -6.86 -22.72
C GLY A 119 -6.41 -7.56 -23.88
N SER A 120 -7.12 -8.34 -24.68
CA SER A 120 -6.55 -9.06 -25.83
C SER A 120 -6.69 -8.20 -27.09
N GLY A 121 -5.58 -7.71 -27.65
CA GLY A 121 -5.60 -6.94 -28.90
C GLY A 121 -6.20 -7.70 -30.11
N SER A 122 -6.49 -9.00 -29.95
CA SER A 122 -7.09 -9.91 -30.94
C SER A 122 -8.59 -10.13 -30.76
N GLY A 123 -9.22 -9.72 -29.65
CA GLY A 123 -10.64 -10.00 -29.36
C GLY A 123 -10.95 -11.47 -29.03
N GLU A 124 -9.92 -12.27 -28.72
CA GLU A 124 -10.01 -13.69 -28.35
C GLU A 124 -9.17 -13.94 -27.08
N VAL A 125 -9.71 -14.70 -26.12
CA VAL A 125 -9.04 -15.02 -24.84
C VAL A 125 -9.04 -16.53 -24.63
N ALA A 126 -7.91 -17.07 -24.17
CA ALA A 126 -7.84 -18.45 -23.71
C ALA A 126 -8.38 -18.57 -22.29
N ILE A 127 -9.24 -19.56 -22.08
CA ILE A 127 -9.85 -19.89 -20.79
C ILE A 127 -9.57 -21.36 -20.52
N GLN A 128 -9.05 -21.68 -19.36
CA GLN A 128 -8.99 -23.06 -18.91
C GLN A 128 -10.27 -23.37 -18.16
N VAL A 129 -10.92 -24.48 -18.48
CA VAL A 129 -12.07 -25.00 -17.72
C VAL A 129 -11.72 -26.39 -17.21
N ALA A 130 -12.21 -26.73 -16.01
CA ALA A 130 -12.02 -28.04 -15.41
C ALA A 130 -13.31 -28.54 -14.74
N ASP A 131 -13.57 -29.83 -14.88
CA ASP A 131 -14.68 -30.55 -14.24
C ASP A 131 -14.13 -31.68 -13.36
N TYR A 132 -14.56 -31.70 -12.09
CA TYR A 132 -14.08 -32.61 -11.06
C TYR A 132 -15.22 -33.53 -10.64
N HIS A 133 -15.10 -34.82 -10.97
CA HIS A 133 -16.05 -35.86 -10.59
C HIS A 133 -15.50 -36.69 -9.44
N VAL A 134 -16.38 -37.03 -8.50
CA VAL A 134 -16.05 -37.86 -7.34
C VAL A 134 -16.31 -39.33 -7.65
N HIS A 135 -15.40 -40.20 -7.23
CA HIS A 135 -15.47 -41.65 -7.41
C HIS A 135 -15.08 -42.37 -6.13
N SER A 136 -15.55 -43.61 -5.97
CA SER A 136 -15.02 -44.49 -4.94
C SER A 136 -13.61 -44.93 -5.32
N LEU A 137 -12.73 -45.03 -4.32
CA LEU A 137 -11.38 -45.59 -4.49
C LEU A 137 -11.37 -46.99 -5.12
N THR A 138 -12.46 -47.75 -4.95
CA THR A 138 -12.62 -49.10 -5.52
C THR A 138 -13.13 -49.13 -6.96
N ASP A 139 -13.63 -48.00 -7.49
CA ASP A 139 -14.17 -47.95 -8.83
C ASP A 139 -13.09 -48.24 -9.88
N ARG A 140 -13.51 -48.81 -11.01
CA ARG A 140 -12.61 -49.10 -12.14
C ARG A 140 -12.36 -47.79 -12.88
N LEU A 141 -11.08 -47.46 -13.08
CA LEU A 141 -10.66 -46.22 -13.74
C LEU A 141 -11.33 -46.04 -15.11
N ARG A 142 -11.39 -47.11 -15.91
CA ARG A 142 -12.00 -47.09 -17.25
C ARG A 142 -13.50 -46.81 -17.21
N ASP A 143 -14.22 -47.39 -16.25
CA ASP A 143 -15.67 -47.22 -16.12
C ASP A 143 -16.01 -45.82 -15.61
N ALA A 144 -15.23 -45.30 -14.67
CA ALA A 144 -15.30 -43.93 -14.18
C ALA A 144 -15.12 -42.93 -15.34
N ILE A 145 -14.04 -43.05 -16.13
CA ILE A 145 -13.81 -42.18 -17.30
C ILE A 145 -14.95 -42.27 -18.33
N ASN A 146 -15.41 -43.48 -18.65
CA ASN A 146 -16.51 -43.66 -19.61
C ASN A 146 -17.83 -43.03 -19.13
N THR A 147 -18.06 -43.02 -17.83
CA THR A 147 -19.27 -42.43 -17.22
C THR A 147 -19.18 -40.91 -17.23
N ASP A 148 -18.04 -40.35 -16.81
CA ASP A 148 -17.83 -38.91 -16.69
C ASP A 148 -17.83 -38.22 -18.06
N THR A 149 -17.15 -38.82 -19.04
CA THR A 149 -16.99 -38.22 -20.38
C THR A 149 -18.31 -38.06 -21.14
N ARG A 150 -19.36 -38.80 -20.75
CA ARG A 150 -20.73 -38.64 -21.26
C ARG A 150 -21.51 -37.51 -20.56
N ASN A 151 -21.04 -37.05 -19.42
CA ASN A 151 -21.74 -36.13 -18.53
C ASN A 151 -20.89 -34.90 -18.18
N LEU A 152 -19.94 -34.51 -19.03
CA LEU A 152 -19.06 -33.37 -18.80
C LEU A 152 -19.83 -32.06 -18.68
N ARG A 153 -19.46 -31.29 -17.67
CA ARG A 153 -20.08 -30.03 -17.30
C ARG A 153 -19.15 -28.86 -17.60
N LEU A 154 -19.72 -27.65 -17.54
CA LEU A 154 -18.97 -26.42 -17.80
C LEU A 154 -19.30 -25.35 -16.77
N PRO A 155 -18.29 -24.71 -16.16
CA PRO A 155 -18.49 -23.66 -15.16
C PRO A 155 -19.19 -22.42 -15.72
N LEU A 156 -19.14 -22.22 -17.03
CA LEU A 156 -19.74 -21.08 -17.74
C LEU A 156 -21.24 -21.28 -18.03
N VAL A 157 -21.78 -22.48 -17.79
CA VAL A 157 -23.19 -22.82 -18.02
C VAL A 157 -23.88 -22.99 -16.67
N LEU A 158 -24.82 -22.11 -16.34
CA LEU A 158 -25.51 -22.15 -15.04
C LEU A 158 -26.15 -23.52 -14.76
N GLU A 159 -26.83 -24.12 -15.73
CA GLU A 159 -27.46 -25.44 -15.57
C GLU A 159 -26.44 -26.54 -15.22
N HIS A 160 -25.19 -26.43 -15.70
CA HIS A 160 -24.14 -27.38 -15.39
C HIS A 160 -23.60 -27.17 -13.97
N VAL A 161 -23.43 -25.91 -13.56
CA VAL A 161 -23.04 -25.55 -12.20
C VAL A 161 -24.08 -26.03 -11.18
N LEU A 162 -25.37 -25.94 -11.50
CA LEU A 162 -26.44 -26.42 -10.62
C LEU A 162 -26.48 -27.95 -10.50
N LYS A 163 -25.91 -28.69 -11.47
CA LYS A 163 -25.82 -30.17 -11.46
C LYS A 163 -24.65 -30.74 -10.65
N ILE A 164 -23.77 -29.88 -10.10
CA ILE A 164 -22.67 -30.31 -9.24
C ILE A 164 -23.22 -31.06 -8.02
N GLN A 165 -22.78 -32.31 -7.85
CA GLN A 165 -23.12 -33.17 -6.71
C GLN A 165 -22.20 -32.90 -5.51
N PRO A 166 -22.54 -33.38 -4.31
CA PRO A 166 -21.64 -33.30 -3.17
C PRO A 166 -20.26 -33.90 -3.49
N LYS A 167 -19.19 -33.22 -3.04
CA LYS A 167 -17.78 -33.53 -3.29
C LYS A 167 -17.31 -33.37 -4.74
N GLU A 168 -18.02 -32.57 -5.54
CA GLU A 168 -17.63 -32.23 -6.90
C GLU A 168 -17.38 -30.72 -7.05
N ALA A 169 -16.69 -30.36 -8.14
CA ALA A 169 -16.39 -28.97 -8.45
C ALA A 169 -16.33 -28.71 -9.96
N LEU A 170 -16.54 -27.44 -10.32
CA LEU A 170 -16.24 -26.87 -11.63
C LEU A 170 -15.36 -25.65 -11.42
N SER A 171 -14.29 -25.53 -12.19
CA SER A 171 -13.48 -24.30 -12.16
C SER A 171 -13.22 -23.77 -13.56
N PHE A 172 -13.11 -22.45 -13.67
CA PHE A 172 -12.48 -21.85 -14.83
C PHE A 172 -11.42 -20.85 -14.42
N GLN A 173 -10.39 -20.73 -15.24
CA GLN A 173 -9.35 -19.74 -15.11
C GLN A 173 -9.26 -18.92 -16.39
N ALA A 174 -9.29 -17.60 -16.25
CA ALA A 174 -9.15 -16.67 -17.35
C ALA A 174 -8.40 -15.42 -16.90
N ARG A 175 -7.67 -14.80 -17.83
CA ARG A 175 -7.21 -13.43 -17.64
C ARG A 175 -8.39 -12.48 -17.81
N THR A 176 -8.87 -11.90 -16.72
CA THR A 176 -10.07 -11.07 -16.71
C THR A 176 -9.90 -9.83 -15.86
N ARG A 177 -10.72 -8.82 -16.13
CA ARG A 177 -10.81 -7.61 -15.31
C ARG A 177 -11.77 -7.89 -14.15
N LEU A 178 -11.23 -7.88 -12.94
CA LEU A 178 -11.99 -7.93 -11.70
C LEU A 178 -12.27 -6.51 -11.23
N GLU A 179 -13.54 -6.19 -10.95
CA GLU A 179 -13.95 -4.87 -10.47
C GLU A 179 -14.47 -4.92 -9.04
N THR A 180 -13.93 -4.05 -8.18
CA THR A 180 -14.33 -3.82 -6.79
C THR A 180 -14.47 -2.33 -6.50
N SER A 181 -15.24 -1.96 -5.48
CA SER A 181 -15.21 -0.61 -4.90
C SER A 181 -14.26 -0.55 -3.71
N VAL A 182 -13.59 0.59 -3.57
CA VAL A 182 -12.80 0.98 -2.40
C VAL A 182 -13.39 2.27 -1.86
N THR A 183 -13.69 2.30 -0.56
CA THR A 183 -14.15 3.51 0.13
C THR A 183 -13.09 3.93 1.14
N LEU A 184 -12.69 5.21 1.10
CA LEU A 184 -11.72 5.81 2.01
C LEU A 184 -12.34 6.99 2.74
N ALA A 185 -11.87 7.28 3.96
CA ALA A 185 -12.16 8.55 4.60
C ALA A 185 -11.28 9.66 4.00
N TRP A 186 -11.82 10.87 3.82
CA TRP A 186 -11.03 12.00 3.33
C TRP A 186 -9.88 12.38 4.26
N GLY A 187 -10.01 12.09 5.55
CA GLY A 187 -8.91 12.21 6.51
C GLY A 187 -7.68 11.37 6.14
N ASP A 188 -7.87 10.14 5.67
CA ASP A 188 -6.77 9.26 5.22
C ASP A 188 -6.17 9.71 3.87
N VAL A 189 -6.99 10.32 3.01
CA VAL A 189 -6.53 10.90 1.74
C VAL A 189 -5.64 12.11 2.02
N PHE A 190 -6.11 13.05 2.84
CA PHE A 190 -5.35 14.27 3.16
C PHE A 190 -4.09 14.00 3.98
N SER A 191 -4.14 13.12 4.97
CA SER A 191 -2.95 12.79 5.78
C SER A 191 -1.80 12.21 4.95
N THR A 192 -2.08 11.60 3.79
CA THR A 192 -1.03 10.93 3.00
C THR A 192 -0.66 11.61 1.70
N ASN A 193 -1.45 12.58 1.22
CA ASN A 193 -1.11 13.37 0.03
C ASN A 193 -1.88 14.70 0.04
N LEU A 194 -1.16 15.82 0.08
CA LEU A 194 -1.72 17.17 -0.11
C LEU A 194 -1.04 17.96 -1.24
N ASN A 195 -0.02 17.38 -1.87
CA ASN A 195 0.80 18.07 -2.85
C ASN A 195 -0.02 18.66 -4.03
N PRO A 196 -1.04 17.95 -4.59
CA PRO A 196 -1.87 18.52 -5.65
C PRO A 196 -2.60 19.80 -5.24
N LEU A 197 -3.07 19.91 -3.99
CA LEU A 197 -3.72 21.13 -3.48
C LEU A 197 -2.71 22.22 -3.13
N SER A 198 -1.59 21.88 -2.50
CA SER A 198 -0.59 22.88 -2.09
C SER A 198 0.08 23.56 -3.29
N ARG A 199 0.13 22.91 -4.46
CA ARG A 199 0.60 23.49 -5.73
C ARG A 199 -0.33 24.54 -6.32
N LEU A 200 -1.55 24.66 -5.80
CA LEU A 200 -2.48 25.74 -6.17
C LEU A 200 -2.20 27.05 -5.41
N LEU A 201 -1.24 27.04 -4.48
CA LEU A 201 -0.77 28.20 -3.73
C LEU A 201 0.67 28.55 -4.13
N PRO A 202 1.10 29.81 -3.92
CA PRO A 202 2.51 30.19 -4.02
C PRO A 202 3.41 29.29 -3.17
N VAL A 203 4.64 29.10 -3.62
CA VAL A 203 5.61 28.22 -2.94
C VAL A 203 5.89 28.71 -1.52
N GLY A 204 5.98 27.78 -0.57
CA GLY A 204 6.19 28.07 0.85
C GLY A 204 4.91 28.40 1.61
N THR A 205 3.77 28.50 0.94
CA THR A 205 2.51 28.82 1.61
C THR A 205 1.98 27.61 2.39
N LEU A 206 1.79 27.76 3.71
CA LEU A 206 1.17 26.76 4.55
C LEU A 206 -0.29 26.51 4.15
N LEU A 207 -0.61 25.26 3.82
CA LEU A 207 -1.97 24.76 3.63
C LEU A 207 -2.41 24.00 4.88
N ALA A 208 -3.55 24.39 5.45
CA ALA A 208 -4.18 23.71 6.58
C ALA A 208 -5.60 23.32 6.19
N ILE A 209 -5.86 22.02 6.02
CA ILE A 209 -7.19 21.51 5.62
C ILE A 209 -7.83 20.76 6.79
N LYS A 210 -9.10 21.08 7.05
CA LYS A 210 -9.90 20.39 8.06
C LYS A 210 -10.77 19.33 7.39
N ALA A 211 -10.59 18.07 7.78
CA ALA A 211 -11.46 16.97 7.41
C ALA A 211 -12.48 16.70 8.53
N THR A 212 -13.75 16.59 8.15
CA THR A 212 -14.84 16.19 9.05
C THR A 212 -14.96 14.67 9.07
N ALA A 213 -15.19 14.05 10.24
CA ALA A 213 -15.50 12.63 10.34
C ALA A 213 -16.69 12.25 9.45
N GLY A 214 -16.60 11.05 8.86
CA GLY A 214 -17.66 10.47 8.03
C GLY A 214 -17.64 10.90 6.56
N ALA A 215 -16.89 11.94 6.18
CA ALA A 215 -16.69 12.28 4.77
C ALA A 215 -15.85 11.18 4.10
N THR A 216 -16.42 10.54 3.08
CA THR A 216 -15.77 9.43 2.37
C THR A 216 -15.71 9.69 0.87
N VAL A 217 -14.78 9.01 0.21
CA VAL A 217 -14.69 8.92 -1.24
C VAL A 217 -14.71 7.46 -1.63
N THR A 218 -15.54 7.11 -2.60
CA THR A 218 -15.58 5.77 -3.18
C THR A 218 -14.97 5.81 -4.59
N GLY A 219 -14.03 4.92 -4.83
CA GLY A 219 -13.47 4.67 -6.15
C GLY A 219 -13.74 3.23 -6.59
N SER A 220 -14.01 3.07 -7.87
CA SER A 220 -13.96 1.77 -8.53
C SER A 220 -12.50 1.43 -8.82
N VAL A 221 -12.07 0.25 -8.38
CA VAL A 221 -10.78 -0.32 -8.70
C VAL A 221 -11.01 -1.55 -9.55
N SER A 222 -10.29 -1.59 -10.66
CA SER A 222 -10.22 -2.72 -11.55
C SER A 222 -8.82 -3.29 -11.57
N VAL A 223 -8.71 -4.60 -11.56
CA VAL A 223 -7.45 -5.29 -11.73
C VAL A 223 -7.63 -6.35 -12.82
N THR A 224 -6.80 -6.27 -13.85
CA THR A 224 -6.72 -7.27 -14.90
C THR A 224 -5.53 -8.18 -14.61
N ASP A 225 -5.84 -9.39 -14.17
CA ASP A 225 -4.86 -10.46 -13.88
C ASP A 225 -5.51 -11.82 -14.22
N ASP A 226 -4.76 -12.90 -14.04
CA ASP A 226 -5.30 -14.25 -14.12
C ASP A 226 -6.11 -14.56 -12.85
N PHE A 227 -7.39 -14.90 -13.02
CA PHE A 227 -8.28 -15.27 -11.92
C PHE A 227 -8.89 -16.64 -12.16
N MET A 228 -9.00 -17.41 -11.09
CA MET A 228 -9.71 -18.68 -11.08
C MET A 228 -11.01 -18.52 -10.30
N VAL A 229 -12.11 -19.01 -10.87
CA VAL A 229 -13.40 -19.12 -10.19
C VAL A 229 -13.73 -20.60 -10.05
N THR A 230 -13.99 -21.03 -8.82
CA THR A 230 -14.35 -22.42 -8.50
C THR A 230 -15.73 -22.45 -7.88
N PHE A 231 -16.61 -23.24 -8.48
CA PHE A 231 -17.91 -23.64 -7.94
C PHE A 231 -17.76 -25.04 -7.37
N SER A 232 -18.08 -25.25 -6.11
CA SER A 232 -17.94 -26.55 -5.47
C SER A 232 -19.08 -26.81 -4.50
N ARG A 233 -19.49 -28.07 -4.38
CA ARG A 233 -20.48 -28.49 -3.40
C ARG A 233 -19.81 -29.41 -2.39
N GLU A 234 -19.24 -28.86 -1.32
CA GLU A 234 -18.54 -29.65 -0.30
C GLU A 234 -19.49 -30.65 0.41
N LYS A 235 -20.74 -30.25 0.61
CA LYS A 235 -21.81 -31.05 1.22
C LYS A 235 -23.17 -30.70 0.61
N ALA A 236 -24.19 -31.54 0.83
CA ALA A 236 -25.54 -31.26 0.38
C ALA A 236 -26.08 -29.92 0.94
N GLY A 237 -26.80 -29.16 0.10
CA GLY A 237 -27.60 -28.01 0.52
C GLY A 237 -27.03 -26.62 0.21
N ALA A 238 -25.72 -26.45 -0.02
CA ALA A 238 -25.13 -25.15 -0.35
C ALA A 238 -24.07 -25.24 -1.44
N MET A 239 -24.01 -24.22 -2.31
CA MET A 239 -22.94 -24.03 -3.28
C MET A 239 -21.88 -23.11 -2.67
N VAL A 240 -20.62 -23.55 -2.70
CA VAL A 240 -19.48 -22.70 -2.37
C VAL A 240 -18.93 -22.13 -3.68
N VAL A 241 -18.80 -20.81 -3.73
CA VAL A 241 -18.14 -20.13 -4.84
C VAL A 241 -16.89 -19.44 -4.31
N SER A 242 -15.76 -19.67 -4.96
CA SER A 242 -14.53 -18.97 -4.66
C SER A 242 -13.97 -18.27 -5.89
N VAL A 243 -13.38 -17.10 -5.67
CA VAL A 243 -12.57 -16.38 -6.65
C VAL A 243 -11.18 -16.26 -6.06
N GLN A 244 -10.18 -16.77 -6.78
CA GLN A 244 -8.79 -16.79 -6.39
C GLN A 244 -7.93 -16.12 -7.46
N LYS A 245 -6.78 -15.60 -7.05
CA LYS A 245 -5.73 -15.22 -8.01
C LYS A 245 -5.17 -16.49 -8.66
N GLY A 246 -5.32 -16.63 -9.97
CA GLY A 246 -4.82 -17.78 -10.72
C GLY A 246 -3.30 -17.73 -10.90
N ALA A 247 -2.66 -18.89 -11.08
CA ALA A 247 -1.28 -18.95 -11.53
C ALA A 247 -1.18 -18.45 -12.98
N VAL A 248 -0.20 -17.64 -13.34
CA VAL A 248 -0.13 -17.08 -14.70
C VAL A 248 0.24 -18.17 -15.70
N ARG A 249 -0.62 -18.42 -16.69
CA ARG A 249 -0.44 -19.49 -17.71
C ARG A 249 -0.23 -18.97 -19.13
N GLU A 250 -0.28 -17.66 -19.34
CA GLU A 250 0.11 -17.01 -20.60
C GLU A 250 1.24 -16.02 -20.36
N ALA A 251 2.35 -16.21 -21.07
CA ALA A 251 3.58 -15.50 -20.80
C ALA A 251 3.46 -13.98 -21.03
N LYS A 252 4.11 -13.20 -20.16
CA LYS A 252 4.56 -11.81 -20.35
C LYS A 252 3.61 -10.65 -20.00
N ARG A 253 2.47 -10.84 -19.34
CA ARG A 253 1.60 -9.69 -18.99
C ARG A 253 1.40 -9.53 -17.48
N ALA A 254 1.92 -8.44 -16.94
CA ALA A 254 1.74 -8.07 -15.55
C ALA A 254 0.29 -7.71 -15.21
N ALA A 255 -0.07 -7.75 -13.92
CA ALA A 255 -1.34 -7.23 -13.46
C ALA A 255 -1.49 -5.76 -13.90
N GLN A 256 -2.60 -5.42 -14.55
CA GLN A 256 -2.92 -4.03 -14.87
C GLN A 256 -3.98 -3.54 -13.90
N ILE A 257 -3.62 -2.53 -13.10
CA ILE A 257 -4.54 -1.92 -12.15
C ILE A 257 -5.07 -0.64 -12.79
N GLY A 258 -6.38 -0.55 -12.95
CA GLY A 258 -7.09 0.66 -13.35
C GLY A 258 -7.91 1.18 -12.20
N VAL A 259 -7.70 2.43 -11.79
CA VAL A 259 -8.53 3.10 -10.77
C VAL A 259 -9.38 4.17 -11.44
N THR A 260 -10.66 4.20 -11.08
CA THR A 260 -11.59 5.25 -11.47
C THR A 260 -12.29 5.73 -10.23
N VAL A 261 -12.05 6.96 -9.83
CA VAL A 261 -12.75 7.58 -8.70
C VAL A 261 -14.04 8.20 -9.21
N GLU A 262 -15.11 8.10 -8.42
CA GLU A 262 -16.36 8.79 -8.75
C GLU A 262 -16.10 10.30 -8.87
N ALA A 263 -16.52 10.91 -9.98
CA ALA A 263 -16.25 12.32 -10.26
C ALA A 263 -17.00 13.29 -9.33
N ALA A 264 -17.96 12.78 -8.55
CA ALA A 264 -18.71 13.54 -7.57
C ALA A 264 -18.00 13.48 -6.20
N VAL A 265 -17.11 14.44 -5.97
CA VAL A 265 -16.59 14.72 -4.62
C VAL A 265 -17.68 15.43 -3.82
N ASP A 266 -17.85 15.05 -2.55
CA ASP A 266 -18.75 15.71 -1.61
C ASP A 266 -18.51 17.23 -1.61
N PRO A 267 -19.54 18.07 -1.86
CA PRO A 267 -19.42 19.52 -1.82
C PRO A 267 -18.78 20.05 -0.53
N ALA A 268 -19.04 19.45 0.63
CA ALA A 268 -18.45 19.89 1.89
C ALA A 268 -16.92 19.71 1.92
N VAL A 269 -16.40 18.71 1.20
CA VAL A 269 -14.96 18.47 1.06
C VAL A 269 -14.34 19.49 0.10
N VAL A 270 -15.05 19.80 -0.99
CA VAL A 270 -14.63 20.86 -1.92
C VAL A 270 -14.57 22.21 -1.20
N ASP A 271 -15.61 22.57 -0.44
CA ASP A 271 -15.65 23.81 0.33
C ASP A 271 -14.54 23.87 1.38
N ALA A 272 -14.26 22.75 2.06
CA ALA A 272 -13.14 22.68 3.01
C ALA A 272 -11.78 22.92 2.33
N ALA A 273 -11.57 22.36 1.13
CA ALA A 273 -10.35 22.59 0.36
C ALA A 273 -10.25 24.04 -0.14
N LEU A 274 -11.33 24.60 -0.69
CA LEU A 274 -11.37 26.00 -1.15
C LEU A 274 -11.16 26.98 0.00
N ASN A 275 -11.76 26.71 1.16
CA ASN A 275 -11.55 27.50 2.36
C ASN A 275 -10.09 27.45 2.84
N ALA A 276 -9.44 26.29 2.75
CA ALA A 276 -8.01 26.15 3.06
C ALA A 276 -7.10 26.91 2.08
N LEU A 277 -7.46 26.96 0.80
CA LEU A 277 -6.76 27.74 -0.22
C LEU A 277 -6.89 29.25 0.06
N VAL A 278 -8.11 29.73 0.28
CA VAL A 278 -8.40 31.16 0.53
C VAL A 278 -7.79 31.65 1.86
N GLY A 279 -7.76 30.82 2.90
CA GLY A 279 -7.28 31.23 4.22
C GLY A 279 -8.19 32.28 4.86
N LEU A 280 -7.63 33.32 5.48
CA LEU A 280 -8.41 34.47 5.93
C LEU A 280 -8.83 35.32 4.71
N PRO A 281 -10.10 35.76 4.61
CA PRO A 281 -11.14 35.80 5.66
C PRO A 281 -12.03 34.55 5.76
N GLY A 282 -11.80 33.54 4.93
CA GLY A 282 -12.65 32.36 4.78
C GLY A 282 -13.46 32.42 3.48
N LEU A 283 -13.82 31.25 2.95
CA LEU A 283 -14.43 31.08 1.64
C LEU A 283 -15.69 31.94 1.45
N SER A 284 -16.65 31.85 2.37
CA SER A 284 -17.94 32.54 2.22
C SER A 284 -17.78 34.06 2.20
N HIS A 285 -16.90 34.62 3.03
CA HIS A 285 -16.68 36.07 3.05
C HIS A 285 -15.87 36.51 1.81
N PHE A 286 -14.90 35.72 1.37
CA PHE A 286 -14.18 35.99 0.13
C PHE A 286 -15.12 36.06 -1.08
N GLU A 287 -16.03 35.09 -1.24
CA GLU A 287 -17.00 35.10 -2.35
C GLU A 287 -17.95 36.31 -2.28
N GLN A 288 -18.38 36.70 -1.09
CA GLN A 288 -19.14 37.94 -0.88
C GLN A 288 -18.35 39.17 -1.32
N LEU A 289 -17.05 39.25 -1.02
CA LEU A 289 -16.18 40.35 -1.44
C LEU A 289 -16.03 40.41 -2.97
N VAL A 290 -15.86 39.26 -3.64
CA VAL A 290 -15.75 39.14 -5.10
C VAL A 290 -17.06 39.58 -5.79
N ASP A 291 -18.20 39.13 -5.29
CA ASP A 291 -19.51 39.53 -5.84
C ASP A 291 -19.81 41.01 -5.56
N LYS A 292 -19.44 41.51 -4.37
CA LYS A 292 -19.60 42.92 -4.03
C LYS A 292 -18.73 43.82 -4.90
N LEU A 293 -17.49 43.44 -5.19
CA LEU A 293 -16.58 44.17 -6.10
C LEU A 293 -17.19 44.31 -7.51
N SER A 294 -17.99 43.34 -7.95
CA SER A 294 -18.67 43.36 -9.26
C SER A 294 -19.84 44.34 -9.33
N THR A 295 -20.34 44.83 -8.19
CA THR A 295 -21.60 45.60 -8.11
C THR A 295 -21.45 46.95 -7.40
N THR A 296 -20.50 47.07 -6.47
CA THR A 296 -20.30 48.25 -5.62
C THR A 296 -18.83 48.40 -5.19
N GLN A 297 -18.48 49.55 -4.60
CA GLN A 297 -17.14 49.78 -4.07
C GLN A 297 -16.95 49.13 -2.69
N LEU A 298 -15.84 48.42 -2.52
CA LEU A 298 -15.44 47.84 -1.23
C LEU A 298 -14.94 48.92 -0.25
N SER A 299 -15.19 48.73 1.05
CA SER A 299 -14.61 49.53 2.13
C SER A 299 -13.09 49.29 2.25
N GLU A 300 -12.37 50.15 2.95
CA GLU A 300 -10.91 49.97 3.14
C GLU A 300 -10.57 48.70 3.93
N GLU A 301 -11.43 48.26 4.85
CA GLU A 301 -11.27 46.99 5.58
C GLU A 301 -11.54 45.79 4.68
N GLU A 302 -12.60 45.85 3.86
CA GLU A 302 -12.95 44.82 2.89
C GLU A 302 -11.85 44.65 1.83
N LYS A 303 -11.26 45.76 1.35
CA LYS A 303 -10.10 45.72 0.44
C LYS A 303 -8.89 45.03 1.07
N LYS A 304 -8.62 45.29 2.36
CA LYS A 304 -7.52 44.62 3.08
C LYS A 304 -7.75 43.11 3.17
N LEU A 305 -8.95 42.68 3.53
CA LEU A 305 -9.30 41.25 3.58
C LEU A 305 -9.22 40.58 2.21
N LEU A 306 -9.71 41.26 1.16
CA LEU A 306 -9.58 40.78 -0.20
C LEU A 306 -8.11 40.63 -0.60
N ARG A 307 -7.27 41.66 -0.35
CA ARG A 307 -5.83 41.61 -0.63
C ARG A 307 -5.13 40.47 0.07
N LEU A 308 -5.44 40.18 1.34
CA LEU A 308 -4.86 39.05 2.07
C LEU A 308 -5.16 37.71 1.39
N ALA A 309 -6.40 37.52 0.94
CA ALA A 309 -6.80 36.32 0.21
C ALA A 309 -6.14 36.25 -1.18
N LEU A 310 -6.09 37.36 -1.92
CA LEU A 310 -5.47 37.42 -3.24
C LEU A 310 -3.95 37.19 -3.17
N ASP A 311 -3.26 37.78 -2.20
CA ASP A 311 -1.83 37.57 -1.96
C ASP A 311 -1.53 36.09 -1.70
N ARG A 312 -2.30 35.48 -0.80
CA ARG A 312 -2.22 34.05 -0.50
C ARG A 312 -2.47 33.16 -1.72
N LEU A 313 -3.39 33.55 -2.61
CA LEU A 313 -3.69 32.80 -3.84
C LEU A 313 -2.70 33.10 -4.98
N GLY A 314 -1.81 34.08 -4.84
CA GLY A 314 -0.96 34.58 -5.93
C GLY A 314 -1.75 35.29 -7.03
N MET A 315 -2.85 35.96 -6.66
CA MET A 315 -3.86 36.58 -7.54
C MET A 315 -3.95 38.10 -7.38
N THR A 316 -2.88 38.75 -6.89
CA THR A 316 -2.86 40.20 -6.61
C THR A 316 -3.17 41.06 -7.83
N ASP A 317 -2.82 40.60 -9.03
CA ASP A 317 -3.04 41.34 -10.28
C ASP A 317 -4.54 41.52 -10.62
N TYR A 318 -5.42 40.71 -10.02
CA TYR A 318 -6.87 40.76 -10.27
C TYR A 318 -7.63 41.69 -9.32
N GLU A 319 -6.96 42.37 -8.39
CA GLU A 319 -7.63 43.19 -7.35
C GLU A 319 -8.57 44.26 -7.93
N ALA A 320 -8.24 44.81 -9.10
CA ALA A 320 -9.00 45.88 -9.74
C ALA A 320 -10.02 45.41 -10.80
N ASP A 321 -10.03 44.12 -11.17
CA ASP A 321 -10.90 43.58 -12.22
C ASP A 321 -11.77 42.45 -11.67
N ALA A 322 -12.99 42.79 -11.27
CA ALA A 322 -13.95 41.85 -10.71
C ALA A 322 -14.33 40.72 -11.69
N THR A 323 -14.36 40.99 -13.00
CA THR A 323 -14.74 39.99 -14.00
C THR A 323 -13.62 38.99 -14.21
N ALA A 324 -12.37 39.48 -14.33
CA ALA A 324 -11.20 38.62 -14.41
C ALA A 324 -11.01 37.81 -13.12
N LEU A 325 -11.19 38.43 -11.95
CA LEU A 325 -11.12 37.76 -10.65
C LEU A 325 -12.15 36.63 -10.54
N LYS A 326 -13.40 36.87 -10.92
CA LYS A 326 -14.45 35.85 -10.88
C LYS A 326 -14.13 34.66 -11.79
N ARG A 327 -13.60 34.92 -13.00
CA ARG A 327 -13.15 33.85 -13.91
C ARG A 327 -11.97 33.07 -13.36
N ALA A 328 -10.96 33.76 -12.83
CA ALA A 328 -9.80 33.13 -12.22
C ALA A 328 -10.20 32.28 -11.01
N TRP A 329 -11.17 32.75 -10.21
CA TRP A 329 -11.70 32.00 -9.08
C TRP A 329 -12.45 30.74 -9.50
N GLU A 330 -13.30 30.79 -10.54
CA GLU A 330 -13.99 29.60 -11.06
C GLU A 330 -13.01 28.57 -11.65
N ASP A 331 -11.93 29.00 -12.32
CA ASP A 331 -10.84 28.12 -12.76
C ASP A 331 -10.12 27.48 -11.56
N GLN A 332 -9.86 28.25 -10.50
CA GLN A 332 -9.28 27.73 -9.26
C GLN A 332 -10.18 26.69 -8.58
N LYS A 333 -11.51 26.88 -8.60
CA LYS A 333 -12.47 25.88 -8.11
C LYS A 333 -12.40 24.58 -8.90
N ALA A 334 -12.35 24.69 -10.23
CA ALA A 334 -12.23 23.52 -11.10
C ALA A 334 -10.92 22.76 -10.84
N LYS A 335 -9.80 23.49 -10.70
CA LYS A 335 -8.49 22.92 -10.35
C LYS A 335 -8.48 22.23 -8.98
N ALA A 336 -9.08 22.85 -7.96
CA ALA A 336 -9.20 22.26 -6.63
C ALA A 336 -10.02 20.96 -6.65
N LYS A 337 -11.15 20.93 -7.37
CA LYS A 337 -11.95 19.71 -7.54
C LYS A 337 -11.16 18.61 -8.25
N GLN A 338 -10.44 18.95 -9.31
CA GLN A 338 -9.60 17.98 -10.03
C GLN A 338 -8.44 17.47 -9.16
N ALA A 339 -7.83 18.32 -8.34
CA ALA A 339 -6.80 17.94 -7.38
C ALA A 339 -7.35 16.93 -6.37
N LEU A 340 -8.55 17.16 -5.80
CA LEU A 340 -9.20 16.22 -4.88
C LEU A 340 -9.45 14.84 -5.52
N VAL A 341 -9.97 14.80 -6.75
CA VAL A 341 -10.17 13.55 -7.50
C VAL A 341 -8.83 12.83 -7.72
N THR A 342 -7.79 13.58 -8.08
CA THR A 342 -6.45 13.05 -8.32
C THR A 342 -5.85 12.45 -7.04
N MET A 343 -5.94 13.16 -5.91
CA MET A 343 -5.45 12.69 -4.62
C MET A 343 -6.14 11.40 -4.18
N ALA A 344 -7.47 11.34 -4.30
CA ALA A 344 -8.23 10.13 -4.00
C ALA A 344 -7.83 8.97 -4.92
N ALA A 345 -7.66 9.22 -6.23
CA ALA A 345 -7.27 8.21 -7.19
C ALA A 345 -5.85 7.67 -6.92
N GLU A 346 -4.90 8.55 -6.64
CA GLU A 346 -3.52 8.18 -6.31
C GLU A 346 -3.44 7.39 -5.02
N LYS A 347 -4.20 7.77 -3.98
CA LYS A 347 -4.27 7.03 -2.72
C LYS A 347 -4.83 5.64 -2.93
N ILE A 348 -6.02 5.54 -3.56
CA ILE A 348 -6.68 4.26 -3.85
C ILE A 348 -5.77 3.38 -4.71
N SER A 349 -5.16 3.93 -5.77
CA SER A 349 -4.28 3.19 -6.68
C SER A 349 -3.04 2.66 -5.97
N SER A 350 -2.29 3.55 -5.31
CA SER A 350 -1.04 3.19 -4.62
C SER A 350 -1.28 2.14 -3.55
N GLY A 351 -2.34 2.32 -2.77
CA GLY A 351 -2.60 1.41 -1.66
C GLY A 351 -3.30 0.11 -2.08
N PHE A 352 -4.08 0.11 -3.15
CA PHE A 352 -4.61 -1.13 -3.70
C PHE A 352 -3.49 -1.94 -4.34
N GLN A 353 -2.59 -1.29 -5.08
CA GLN A 353 -1.39 -1.94 -5.62
C GLN A 353 -0.53 -2.53 -4.50
N TYR A 354 -0.34 -1.80 -3.41
CA TYR A 354 0.41 -2.28 -2.25
C TYR A 354 -0.20 -3.55 -1.64
N GLU A 355 -1.52 -3.59 -1.44
CA GLU A 355 -2.20 -4.76 -0.89
C GLU A 355 -2.32 -5.90 -1.92
N TYR A 356 -2.57 -5.61 -3.20
CA TYR A 356 -2.70 -6.63 -4.24
C TYR A 356 -1.37 -7.31 -4.57
N ALA A 357 -0.24 -6.60 -4.51
CA ALA A 357 1.08 -7.19 -4.68
C ALA A 357 1.39 -8.27 -3.62
N ARG A 358 0.72 -8.20 -2.46
CA ARG A 358 0.82 -9.19 -1.36
C ARG A 358 -0.02 -10.43 -1.58
N VAL A 359 -0.96 -10.37 -2.51
CA VAL A 359 -1.82 -11.50 -2.84
C VAL A 359 -0.95 -12.52 -3.56
N SER A 360 -0.59 -13.57 -2.82
CA SER A 360 0.09 -14.75 -3.36
C SER A 360 -0.81 -15.46 -4.39
N GLU A 361 -0.21 -16.29 -5.24
CA GLU A 361 -0.99 -17.15 -6.13
C GLU A 361 -1.93 -18.04 -5.31
N GLN A 362 -3.12 -18.30 -5.86
CA GLN A 362 -4.21 -19.09 -5.24
C GLN A 362 -4.79 -18.49 -3.95
N GLN A 363 -4.39 -17.28 -3.57
CA GLN A 363 -4.99 -16.60 -2.43
C GLN A 363 -6.44 -16.17 -2.75
N THR A 364 -7.32 -16.37 -1.76
CA THR A 364 -8.75 -16.11 -1.87
C THR A 364 -9.05 -14.62 -1.96
N LEU A 365 -9.75 -14.22 -3.02
CA LEU A 365 -10.26 -12.86 -3.19
C LEU A 365 -11.71 -12.74 -2.72
N LEU A 366 -12.52 -13.76 -2.98
CA LEU A 366 -13.91 -13.85 -2.56
C LEU A 366 -14.25 -15.31 -2.26
N ARG A 367 -15.00 -15.57 -1.18
CA ARG A 367 -15.66 -16.85 -0.91
C ARG A 367 -17.09 -16.61 -0.48
N LEU A 368 -18.01 -17.26 -1.18
CA LEU A 368 -19.44 -17.25 -0.93
C LEU A 368 -19.92 -18.66 -0.60
N GLU A 369 -20.93 -18.74 0.25
CA GLU A 369 -21.74 -19.95 0.45
C GLU A 369 -23.20 -19.55 0.22
N VAL A 370 -23.77 -19.99 -0.90
CA VAL A 370 -25.07 -19.53 -1.40
C VAL A 370 -25.97 -20.71 -1.73
N ALA A 371 -27.29 -20.48 -1.65
CA ALA A 371 -28.27 -21.41 -2.18
C ALA A 371 -28.34 -21.31 -3.72
N ASP A 372 -28.79 -22.39 -4.37
CA ASP A 372 -28.89 -22.50 -5.83
C ASP A 372 -29.69 -21.35 -6.47
N ALA A 373 -30.79 -20.91 -5.84
CA ALA A 373 -31.61 -19.80 -6.31
C ALA A 373 -30.87 -18.45 -6.31
N GLN A 374 -29.94 -18.26 -5.38
CA GLN A 374 -29.11 -17.07 -5.32
C GLN A 374 -27.94 -17.18 -6.30
N LEU A 375 -27.33 -18.36 -6.42
CA LEU A 375 -26.30 -18.63 -7.42
C LEU A 375 -26.79 -18.32 -8.84
N ALA A 376 -28.04 -18.65 -9.17
CA ALA A 376 -28.64 -18.34 -10.47
C ALA A 376 -28.60 -16.83 -10.81
N LYS A 377 -28.72 -15.96 -9.81
CA LYS A 377 -28.61 -14.49 -9.98
C LYS A 377 -27.16 -14.01 -10.07
N LEU A 378 -26.26 -14.68 -9.34
CA LEU A 378 -24.86 -14.27 -9.20
C LEU A 378 -23.93 -14.86 -10.26
N HIS A 379 -24.32 -15.96 -10.92
CA HIS A 379 -23.47 -16.73 -11.83
C HIS A 379 -22.88 -15.87 -12.95
N LEU A 380 -23.70 -15.10 -13.67
CA LEU A 380 -23.20 -14.24 -14.73
C LEU A 380 -22.27 -13.13 -14.21
N PRO A 381 -22.63 -12.35 -13.16
CA PRO A 381 -21.69 -11.40 -12.54
C PRO A 381 -20.35 -12.02 -12.07
N LEU A 382 -20.37 -13.24 -11.53
CA LEU A 382 -19.17 -13.98 -11.10
C LEU A 382 -18.30 -14.36 -12.30
N VAL A 383 -18.90 -14.93 -13.35
CA VAL A 383 -18.21 -15.26 -14.60
C VAL A 383 -17.61 -14.00 -15.25
N MET A 384 -18.29 -12.87 -15.12
CA MET A 384 -17.89 -11.59 -15.70
C MET A 384 -16.90 -10.79 -14.83
N GLY A 385 -16.50 -11.29 -13.66
CA GLY A 385 -15.57 -10.60 -12.76
C GLY A 385 -16.13 -9.32 -12.10
N ARG A 386 -17.46 -9.13 -12.11
CA ARG A 386 -18.14 -7.93 -11.60
C ARG A 386 -18.45 -8.06 -10.11
N LEU A 387 -17.42 -8.13 -9.27
CA LEU A 387 -17.60 -8.39 -7.84
C LEU A 387 -18.41 -7.31 -7.14
N THR A 388 -18.32 -6.04 -7.56
CA THR A 388 -19.19 -4.98 -7.04
C THR A 388 -20.68 -5.30 -7.23
N GLN A 389 -21.08 -5.91 -8.36
CA GLN A 389 -22.47 -6.33 -8.59
C GLN A 389 -22.83 -7.55 -7.74
N VAL A 390 -21.91 -8.52 -7.62
CA VAL A 390 -22.07 -9.70 -6.76
C VAL A 390 -22.33 -9.27 -5.31
N LEU A 391 -21.51 -8.39 -4.76
CA LEU A 391 -21.58 -7.94 -3.37
C LEU A 391 -22.85 -7.12 -3.06
N LYS A 392 -23.44 -6.45 -4.06
CA LYS A 392 -24.72 -5.75 -3.91
C LYS A 392 -25.91 -6.69 -3.83
N GLN A 393 -25.79 -7.90 -4.39
CA GLN A 393 -26.87 -8.88 -4.51
C GLN A 393 -26.72 -10.06 -3.56
N VAL A 394 -25.54 -10.23 -2.96
CA VAL A 394 -25.27 -11.30 -2.00
C VAL A 394 -25.95 -10.99 -0.66
N GLU A 395 -26.51 -12.03 -0.05
CA GLU A 395 -27.14 -11.92 1.26
C GLU A 395 -26.05 -11.81 2.35
N PRO A 396 -26.29 -11.04 3.43
CA PRO A 396 -25.27 -10.78 4.45
C PRO A 396 -24.65 -12.04 5.09
N GLY A 397 -25.38 -13.17 5.12
CA GLY A 397 -24.90 -14.45 5.69
C GLY A 397 -24.15 -15.35 4.70
N ALA A 398 -24.16 -15.04 3.41
CA ALA A 398 -23.53 -15.85 2.37
C ALA A 398 -22.06 -15.49 2.11
N LEU A 399 -21.63 -14.27 2.47
CA LEU A 399 -20.24 -13.84 2.30
C LEU A 399 -19.35 -14.40 3.42
N ARG A 400 -18.52 -15.38 3.10
CA ARG A 400 -17.61 -16.05 4.07
C ARG A 400 -16.28 -15.34 4.20
N SER A 401 -15.72 -14.91 3.08
CA SER A 401 -14.49 -14.10 3.06
C SER A 401 -14.50 -13.17 1.86
N TYR A 402 -13.99 -11.97 2.05
CA TYR A 402 -13.71 -11.04 0.98
C TYR A 402 -12.38 -10.35 1.24
N PHE A 403 -11.57 -10.18 0.19
CA PHE A 403 -10.28 -9.51 0.26
C PHE A 403 -10.36 -8.07 0.82
N GLN A 404 -11.57 -7.47 0.81
CA GLN A 404 -11.86 -6.16 1.42
C GLN A 404 -12.81 -6.22 2.64
N GLN A 405 -13.12 -7.40 3.18
CA GLN A 405 -14.00 -7.52 4.36
C GLN A 405 -13.24 -7.10 5.62
N ASN A 406 -13.09 -5.79 5.85
CA ASN A 406 -12.93 -5.16 7.17
C ASN A 406 -12.74 -3.64 7.03
N THR A 407 -13.81 -2.90 6.74
CA THR A 407 -13.79 -1.42 6.75
C THR A 407 -15.00 -0.78 7.45
N ARG A 408 -15.80 -1.57 8.19
CA ARG A 408 -16.88 -0.99 9.03
C ARG A 408 -16.37 -0.47 10.38
N THR A 409 -15.16 -0.82 10.77
CA THR A 409 -14.42 -0.11 11.83
C THR A 409 -13.46 0.82 11.13
N LEU A 410 -13.49 2.12 11.45
CA LEU A 410 -12.47 3.11 11.09
C LEU A 410 -11.10 2.51 11.44
N SER A 411 -10.44 1.88 10.48
CA SER A 411 -9.09 1.35 10.62
C SER A 411 -8.18 2.30 9.86
N GLU A 412 -7.37 3.03 10.61
CA GLU A 412 -6.44 4.01 10.06
C GLU A 412 -5.52 3.37 9.02
N ALA A 413 -5.33 4.04 7.87
CA ALA A 413 -4.38 3.62 6.87
C ALA A 413 -2.94 3.93 7.32
N TRP A 414 -2.01 2.99 7.12
CA TRP A 414 -0.58 3.13 7.48
C TRP A 414 0.30 3.10 6.23
N GLY A 415 1.15 4.12 6.05
CA GLY A 415 2.08 4.19 4.93
C GLY A 415 1.43 3.99 3.57
N PHE A 416 1.94 3.01 2.82
CA PHE A 416 1.40 2.65 1.51
C PHE A 416 0.09 1.83 1.55
N THR A 417 -0.43 1.45 2.72
CA THR A 417 -1.66 0.65 2.83
C THR A 417 -2.94 1.50 2.69
N LEU A 418 -4.08 0.83 2.50
CA LEU A 418 -5.42 1.44 2.53
C LEU A 418 -6.18 1.15 3.84
N GLY A 419 -5.49 0.70 4.88
CA GLY A 419 -6.15 0.29 6.14
C GLY A 419 -6.96 -1.01 6.04
N PHE A 420 -6.91 -1.72 4.91
CA PHE A 420 -7.69 -2.94 4.64
C PHE A 420 -7.24 -4.17 5.40
N SER A 421 -5.96 -4.21 5.77
CA SER A 421 -5.41 -5.30 6.55
C SER A 421 -5.36 -4.87 8.02
N LYS A 422 -6.16 -5.52 8.87
CA LYS A 422 -5.84 -5.62 10.30
C LYS A 422 -4.51 -6.35 10.37
N TRP A 423 -3.40 -5.62 10.31
CA TRP A 423 -2.15 -6.17 10.78
C TRP A 423 -2.44 -6.56 12.22
N GLN A 424 -2.53 -7.87 12.50
CA GLN A 424 -2.67 -8.45 13.84
C GLN A 424 -1.45 -8.14 14.75
N VAL A 425 -0.72 -7.08 14.42
CA VAL A 425 0.63 -6.71 14.83
C VAL A 425 0.60 -5.78 16.05
N LEU A 426 -0.58 -5.43 16.55
CA LEU A 426 -0.76 -4.61 17.76
C LEU A 426 -0.52 -5.37 19.08
N LYS A 427 0.12 -6.55 19.07
CA LYS A 427 0.41 -7.31 20.30
C LYS A 427 1.80 -7.08 20.91
N SER A 428 2.77 -6.54 20.15
CA SER A 428 4.13 -6.29 20.68
C SER A 428 4.58 -4.84 20.46
N GLN A 429 5.24 -4.29 21.48
CA GLN A 429 5.79 -2.93 21.53
C GLN A 429 6.88 -2.68 20.48
N THR A 430 7.56 -3.71 20.00
CA THR A 430 8.59 -3.62 18.95
C THR A 430 8.26 -4.59 17.83
N GLN A 431 8.37 -4.14 16.59
CA GLN A 431 8.08 -4.95 15.40
C GLN A 431 9.20 -4.84 14.37
N ARG A 432 9.54 -5.97 13.75
CA ARG A 432 10.41 -6.09 12.59
C ARG A 432 9.79 -7.15 11.68
N LYS A 433 9.49 -6.80 10.43
CA LYS A 433 8.96 -7.74 9.46
C LYS A 433 9.57 -7.47 8.09
N LEU A 434 10.09 -8.52 7.45
CA LEU A 434 10.41 -8.52 6.04
C LEU A 434 9.59 -9.64 5.40
N GLN A 435 8.76 -9.30 4.42
CA GLN A 435 7.97 -10.26 3.65
C GLN A 435 8.43 -10.21 2.20
N ARG A 436 8.73 -11.39 1.64
CA ARG A 436 8.95 -11.59 0.21
C ARG A 436 7.80 -12.39 -0.36
N VAL A 437 7.19 -11.88 -1.43
CA VAL A 437 6.18 -12.58 -2.21
C VAL A 437 6.74 -12.82 -3.61
N ALA A 438 6.78 -14.07 -4.04
CA ALA A 438 7.18 -14.46 -5.39
C ALA A 438 5.95 -14.91 -6.17
N GLN A 439 5.89 -14.53 -7.44
CA GLN A 439 4.85 -14.94 -8.37
C GLN A 439 5.51 -15.38 -9.68
N TYR A 440 4.94 -16.41 -10.30
CA TYR A 440 5.45 -17.12 -11.44
C TYR A 440 4.55 -16.84 -12.65
N GLY A 441 5.17 -16.32 -13.70
CA GLY A 441 4.58 -15.95 -14.98
C GLY A 441 4.34 -17.14 -15.92
N SER A 442 4.60 -18.36 -15.46
CA SER A 442 4.43 -19.60 -16.20
C SER A 442 4.34 -20.81 -15.25
N PRO A 443 3.81 -21.96 -15.72
CA PRO A 443 3.78 -23.21 -14.95
C PRO A 443 5.14 -23.78 -14.55
N ASP A 444 6.24 -23.32 -15.15
CA ASP A 444 7.60 -23.66 -14.71
C ASP A 444 8.06 -22.64 -13.65
N PRO A 445 8.04 -22.99 -12.34
CA PRO A 445 8.48 -22.07 -11.29
C PRO A 445 10.01 -21.92 -11.26
N VAL A 446 10.78 -22.81 -11.89
CA VAL A 446 12.25 -22.88 -11.80
C VAL A 446 12.94 -22.04 -12.87
N HIS A 447 12.45 -22.07 -14.11
CA HIS A 447 13.03 -21.31 -15.23
C HIS A 447 12.08 -20.29 -15.85
N GLY A 448 10.83 -20.24 -15.36
CA GLY A 448 9.82 -19.31 -15.82
C GLY A 448 10.06 -17.86 -15.42
N PRO A 449 9.41 -16.90 -16.11
CA PRO A 449 9.38 -15.50 -15.68
C PRO A 449 8.84 -15.37 -14.25
N ARG A 450 9.44 -14.50 -13.44
CA ARG A 450 9.03 -14.24 -12.07
C ARG A 450 8.82 -12.76 -11.84
N ARG A 451 7.97 -12.43 -10.88
CA ARG A 451 7.92 -11.10 -10.25
C ARG A 451 8.00 -11.25 -8.74
N TYR A 452 8.62 -10.29 -8.10
CA TYR A 452 8.80 -10.28 -6.65
C TYR A 452 8.25 -8.99 -6.04
N ALA A 453 7.79 -9.09 -4.81
CA ALA A 453 7.49 -7.95 -3.95
C ALA A 453 8.15 -8.16 -2.57
N PHE A 454 8.98 -7.21 -2.16
CA PHE A 454 9.61 -7.12 -0.85
C PHE A 454 8.98 -6.00 -0.04
N MET A 455 8.74 -6.31 1.24
CA MET A 455 8.03 -5.42 2.14
C MET A 455 8.66 -5.49 3.51
N GLY A 456 9.42 -4.45 3.80
CA GLY A 456 10.09 -4.25 5.07
C GLY A 456 9.31 -3.30 5.96
N MET A 457 9.18 -3.63 7.25
CA MET A 457 8.65 -2.71 8.26
C MET A 457 9.47 -2.81 9.54
N ARG A 458 9.74 -1.65 10.13
CA ARG A 458 10.19 -1.51 11.51
C ARG A 458 9.26 -0.56 12.25
N SER A 459 8.80 -0.92 13.44
CA SER A 459 8.01 0.00 14.27
C SER A 459 8.20 -0.24 15.75
N TYR A 460 7.88 0.79 16.53
CA TYR A 460 7.88 0.75 17.99
C TYR A 460 6.71 1.57 18.55
N GLU A 461 6.01 1.05 19.54
CA GLU A 461 5.00 1.76 20.33
C GLU A 461 5.37 1.65 21.81
N GLY A 462 5.47 2.80 22.49
CA GLY A 462 5.87 2.86 23.89
C GLY A 462 6.02 4.28 24.40
N GLY A 463 6.81 4.46 25.46
CA GLY A 463 7.10 5.79 26.01
C GLY A 463 7.99 6.60 25.06
N LEU A 464 7.48 7.68 24.49
CA LEU A 464 8.24 8.69 23.75
C LEU A 464 8.22 9.96 24.59
N PHE A 465 9.39 10.44 25.02
CA PHE A 465 9.62 11.70 25.75
C PHE A 465 8.34 12.41 26.26
N GLN A 466 7.92 12.08 27.50
CA GLN A 466 6.74 12.64 28.18
C GLN A 466 5.35 12.21 27.65
N GLY A 467 5.21 11.08 26.96
CA GLY A 467 3.91 10.48 26.60
C GLY A 467 4.00 9.09 25.98
N THR A 468 2.86 8.55 25.53
CA THR A 468 2.83 7.36 24.66
C THR A 468 2.99 7.82 23.22
N GLY A 469 3.98 7.30 22.52
CA GLY A 469 4.18 7.58 21.11
C GLY A 469 4.57 6.35 20.34
N ARG A 470 4.63 6.52 19.03
CA ARG A 470 4.98 5.49 18.08
C ARG A 470 5.85 6.07 16.99
N TRP A 471 6.73 5.25 16.45
CA TRP A 471 7.38 5.53 15.17
C TRP A 471 7.33 4.28 14.30
N SER A 472 7.33 4.48 12.99
CA SER A 472 7.41 3.40 12.01
C SER A 472 8.15 3.83 10.76
N VAL A 473 8.78 2.84 10.13
CA VAL A 473 9.40 2.93 8.82
C VAL A 473 8.93 1.76 7.97
N ASP A 474 8.39 2.06 6.80
CA ASP A 474 7.98 1.09 5.79
C ASP A 474 8.85 1.22 4.55
N PHE A 475 9.45 0.11 4.13
CA PHE A 475 10.26 -0.01 2.94
C PHE A 475 9.58 -0.96 1.94
N LYS A 476 9.37 -0.47 0.73
CA LYS A 476 8.71 -1.19 -0.36
C LYS A 476 9.70 -1.38 -1.51
N ALA A 477 9.72 -2.58 -2.07
CA ALA A 477 10.32 -2.83 -3.38
C ALA A 477 9.51 -3.89 -4.14
N ASP A 478 8.82 -3.52 -5.22
CA ASP A 478 7.97 -4.43 -6.01
C ASP A 478 8.20 -4.30 -7.51
N MET A 479 8.15 -5.44 -8.20
CA MET A 479 8.25 -5.48 -9.65
C MET A 479 6.91 -5.19 -10.30
N GLY A 480 6.90 -4.21 -11.22
CA GLY A 480 5.75 -3.93 -12.06
C GLY A 480 5.48 -5.02 -13.09
N GLU A 481 6.52 -5.75 -13.55
CA GLU A 481 6.42 -6.74 -14.63
C GLU A 481 7.09 -8.07 -14.31
N PHE A 482 6.65 -9.15 -14.97
CA PHE A 482 7.35 -10.44 -14.94
C PHE A 482 8.65 -10.39 -15.75
N ARG A 483 9.71 -10.99 -15.23
CA ARG A 483 11.03 -11.07 -15.87
C ARG A 483 11.56 -12.49 -15.80
N ALA A 484 12.14 -12.99 -16.90
CA ALA A 484 12.82 -14.30 -16.92
C ALA A 484 14.02 -14.33 -15.97
N GLN A 485 14.76 -13.22 -15.91
CA GLN A 485 15.87 -13.02 -14.98
C GLN A 485 15.63 -11.70 -14.25
N PRO A 486 14.85 -11.71 -13.16
CA PRO A 486 14.62 -10.52 -12.35
C PRO A 486 15.93 -9.97 -11.79
N THR A 487 16.08 -8.67 -11.83
CA THR A 487 17.22 -7.96 -11.21
C THR A 487 16.72 -6.86 -10.30
N VAL A 488 17.58 -6.34 -9.43
CA VAL A 488 17.31 -5.18 -8.56
C VAL A 488 16.81 -3.97 -9.37
N ARG A 489 17.14 -3.84 -10.67
CA ARG A 489 16.65 -2.73 -11.51
C ARG A 489 15.15 -2.78 -11.78
N ASP A 490 14.56 -3.97 -11.79
CA ASP A 490 13.16 -4.20 -12.18
C ASP A 490 12.13 -3.79 -11.10
N PHE A 491 12.59 -3.35 -9.93
CA PHE A 491 11.74 -3.01 -8.79
C PHE A 491 11.44 -1.52 -8.72
N SER A 492 10.22 -1.12 -8.46
CA SER A 492 9.93 0.20 -7.93
C SER A 492 10.12 0.22 -6.42
N TYR A 493 10.79 1.25 -5.92
CA TYR A 493 11.08 1.43 -4.50
C TYR A 493 10.17 2.45 -3.86
N GLY A 494 9.99 2.34 -2.55
CA GLY A 494 9.31 3.35 -1.76
C GLY A 494 9.76 3.31 -0.31
N LEU A 495 9.79 4.47 0.32
CA LEU A 495 10.10 4.62 1.74
C LEU A 495 9.06 5.52 2.40
N TYR A 496 8.54 5.11 3.54
CA TYR A 496 7.60 5.89 4.36
C TYR A 496 8.09 5.94 5.80
N LEU A 497 8.10 7.13 6.39
CA LEU A 497 8.51 7.40 7.77
C LEU A 497 7.36 8.04 8.52
N GLN A 498 7.15 7.64 9.76
CA GLN A 498 6.10 8.17 10.61
C GLN A 498 6.55 8.37 12.05
N LEU A 499 6.19 9.50 12.64
CA LEU A 499 6.21 9.75 14.08
C LEU A 499 4.79 10.06 14.56
N GLN A 500 4.40 9.51 15.71
CA GLN A 500 3.05 9.67 16.27
C GLN A 500 3.11 9.88 17.78
N ARG A 501 2.27 10.77 18.30
CA ARG A 501 1.99 10.97 19.73
C ARG A 501 0.49 10.98 19.95
N LYS A 502 0.01 10.33 21.02
CA LYS A 502 -1.41 10.32 21.37
C LYS A 502 -1.64 10.57 22.85
N GLY A 503 -2.74 11.27 23.16
CA GLY A 503 -3.20 11.49 24.53
C GLY A 503 -3.47 12.96 24.84
N LYS A 504 -3.63 13.27 26.13
CA LYS A 504 -3.72 14.66 26.61
C LYS A 504 -2.30 15.24 26.66
N LEU A 505 -1.87 15.81 25.53
CA LEU A 505 -0.52 16.35 25.38
C LEU A 505 -0.39 17.70 26.09
N SER A 506 0.72 17.91 26.80
CA SER A 506 1.08 19.22 27.33
C SER A 506 1.43 20.17 26.18
N GLU A 507 1.37 21.50 26.40
CA GLU A 507 1.82 22.47 25.40
C GLU A 507 3.27 22.20 24.96
N THR A 508 4.13 21.78 25.89
CA THR A 508 5.52 21.39 25.60
C THR A 508 5.58 20.19 24.64
N ALA A 509 4.75 19.17 24.85
CA ALA A 509 4.68 18.02 23.95
C ALA A 509 4.12 18.38 22.56
N VAL A 510 3.18 19.33 22.49
CA VAL A 510 2.67 19.86 21.21
C VAL A 510 3.76 20.64 20.47
N ARG A 511 4.48 21.55 21.16
CA ARG A 511 5.61 22.29 20.57
C ARG A 511 6.72 21.36 20.10
N GLN A 512 7.03 20.28 20.83
CA GLN A 512 7.97 19.26 20.38
C GLN A 512 7.52 18.56 19.09
N ALA A 513 6.21 18.34 18.89
CA ALA A 513 5.71 17.75 17.65
C ALA A 513 5.75 18.75 16.48
N ILE A 514 5.48 20.04 16.74
CA ILE A 514 5.63 21.12 15.75
C ILE A 514 7.12 21.25 15.37
N ASP A 515 8.03 21.22 16.34
CA ASP A 515 9.48 21.19 16.11
C ASP A 515 9.88 20.05 15.16
N GLU A 516 9.35 18.86 15.37
CA GLU A 516 9.62 17.72 14.48
C GLU A 516 9.08 17.94 13.07
N ALA A 517 7.89 18.55 12.94
CA ALA A 517 7.33 18.91 11.65
C ALA A 517 8.20 19.95 10.92
N ILE A 518 8.80 20.90 11.63
CA ILE A 518 9.78 21.83 11.08
C ILE A 518 11.09 21.12 10.72
N VAL A 519 11.57 20.19 11.55
CA VAL A 519 12.77 19.38 11.26
C VAL A 519 12.60 18.62 9.95
N TRP A 520 11.40 18.11 9.67
CA TRP A 520 11.02 17.45 8.41
C TRP A 520 10.46 18.40 7.33
N HIS A 521 10.64 19.71 7.49
CA HIS A 521 10.23 20.72 6.51
C HIS A 521 8.76 20.64 6.10
N VAL A 522 7.88 20.11 6.96
CA VAL A 522 6.44 20.15 6.75
C VAL A 522 5.91 21.56 7.04
N LEU A 523 6.50 22.20 8.06
CA LEU A 523 6.20 23.57 8.49
C LEU A 523 7.45 24.44 8.36
N ASP A 524 7.27 25.75 8.24
CA ASP A 524 8.33 26.74 8.44
C ASP A 524 8.41 27.15 9.91
N ASP A 525 9.58 27.63 10.35
CA ASP A 525 9.78 28.18 11.70
C ASP A 525 8.79 29.32 12.01
N ALA A 526 8.43 30.11 10.99
CA ALA A 526 7.48 31.22 11.10
C ALA A 526 6.05 30.76 11.40
N ASP A 527 5.70 29.51 11.10
CA ASP A 527 4.35 28.97 11.28
C ASP A 527 4.09 28.47 12.71
N GLU A 528 5.11 28.34 13.56
CA GLU A 528 5.01 27.65 14.86
C GLU A 528 3.85 28.16 15.71
N GLU A 529 3.78 29.48 15.94
CA GLU A 529 2.76 30.10 16.79
C GLU A 529 1.36 30.03 16.17
N GLN A 530 1.25 30.13 14.85
CA GLN A 530 -0.03 29.98 14.16
C GLN A 530 -0.55 28.54 14.29
N VAL A 531 0.30 27.55 14.02
CA VAL A 531 -0.05 26.13 14.08
C VAL A 531 -0.40 25.74 15.51
N LEU A 532 0.37 26.19 16.50
CA LEU A 532 0.07 25.93 17.91
C LEU A 532 -1.32 26.42 18.31
N LYS A 533 -1.69 27.64 17.93
CA LYS A 533 -3.02 28.20 18.20
C LYS A 533 -4.12 27.37 17.53
N GLN A 534 -3.94 27.01 16.26
CA GLN A 534 -4.91 26.17 15.55
C GLN A 534 -5.10 24.80 16.21
N ILE A 535 -4.02 24.18 16.70
CA ILE A 535 -4.09 22.92 17.43
C ILE A 535 -4.83 23.09 18.75
N GLN A 536 -4.52 24.14 19.52
CA GLN A 536 -5.18 24.41 20.81
C GLN A 536 -6.69 24.67 20.63
N GLU A 537 -7.06 25.45 19.62
CA GLU A 537 -8.45 25.72 19.25
C GLU A 537 -9.20 24.47 18.79
N ALA A 538 -8.55 23.60 18.00
CA ALA A 538 -9.12 22.35 17.53
C ALA A 538 -9.24 21.31 18.65
N ALA A 539 -8.27 21.25 19.57
CA ALA A 539 -8.21 20.30 20.67
C ALA A 539 -9.18 20.65 21.79
N LYS A 540 -9.39 21.95 22.07
CA LYS A 540 -10.19 22.45 23.21
C LYS A 540 -9.83 21.78 24.56
N GLY A 541 -8.56 21.40 24.73
CA GLY A 541 -8.07 20.72 25.93
C GLY A 541 -8.34 19.20 26.00
N GLU A 542 -8.90 18.61 24.96
CA GLU A 542 -9.13 17.16 24.87
C GLU A 542 -7.88 16.39 24.43
N ALA A 543 -7.95 15.06 24.51
CA ALA A 543 -6.91 14.19 23.98
C ALA A 543 -6.80 14.38 22.46
N VAL A 544 -5.57 14.46 21.98
CA VAL A 544 -5.24 14.60 20.56
C VAL A 544 -4.30 13.49 20.13
N GLU A 545 -4.32 13.20 18.84
CA GLU A 545 -3.25 12.48 18.17
C GLU A 545 -2.54 13.42 17.21
N LEU A 546 -1.21 13.46 17.31
CA LEU A 546 -0.33 14.18 16.41
C LEU A 546 0.45 13.16 15.60
N ARG A 547 0.43 13.29 14.28
CA ARG A 547 1.09 12.39 13.34
C ARG A 547 1.91 13.20 12.34
N LEU A 548 3.15 12.79 12.15
CA LEU A 548 4.08 13.41 11.21
C LEU A 548 4.55 12.34 10.23
N GLU A 549 4.45 12.62 8.93
CA GLU A 549 4.65 11.62 7.87
C GLU A 549 5.54 12.17 6.76
N VAL A 550 6.44 11.32 6.25
CA VAL A 550 7.27 11.56 5.06
C VAL A 550 7.18 10.36 4.14
N LYS A 551 6.91 10.59 2.85
CA LYS A 551 6.84 9.53 1.83
C LYS A 551 7.70 9.87 0.62
N LEU A 552 8.53 8.89 0.25
CA LEU A 552 9.41 8.93 -0.91
C LEU A 552 8.98 7.87 -1.91
N ALA A 553 8.71 8.31 -3.14
CA ALA A 553 8.42 7.43 -4.28
C ALA A 553 9.71 6.94 -4.96
N ASP A 554 9.58 6.02 -5.92
CA ASP A 554 10.67 5.32 -6.58
C ASP A 554 11.74 6.25 -7.15
N THR A 555 11.33 7.23 -7.97
CA THR A 555 12.25 8.13 -8.68
C THR A 555 13.16 8.88 -7.71
N VAL A 556 12.58 9.56 -6.71
CA VAL A 556 13.35 10.32 -5.73
C VAL A 556 14.17 9.36 -4.85
N PHE A 557 13.62 8.23 -4.41
CA PHE A 557 14.34 7.31 -3.55
C PHE A 557 15.59 6.72 -4.22
N ARG A 558 15.54 6.44 -5.53
CA ARG A 558 16.71 5.99 -6.31
C ARG A 558 17.80 7.04 -6.38
N GLU A 559 17.45 8.30 -6.63
CA GLU A 559 18.42 9.41 -6.63
C GLU A 559 19.07 9.56 -5.24
N LEU A 560 18.26 9.56 -4.18
CA LEU A 560 18.75 9.69 -2.81
C LEU A 560 19.61 8.50 -2.38
N THR A 561 19.33 7.29 -2.88
CA THR A 561 20.15 6.10 -2.61
C THR A 561 21.59 6.33 -3.06
N ALA A 562 21.79 6.87 -4.26
CA ALA A 562 23.13 7.13 -4.77
C ALA A 562 23.87 8.20 -3.95
N LEU A 563 23.17 9.27 -3.54
CA LEU A 563 23.75 10.35 -2.72
C LEU A 563 24.06 9.88 -1.30
N ALA A 564 23.13 9.15 -0.65
CA ALA A 564 23.31 8.62 0.70
C ALA A 564 24.45 7.59 0.76
N ALA A 565 24.64 6.81 -0.31
CA ALA A 565 25.73 5.84 -0.44
C ALA A 565 27.13 6.48 -0.44
N MET A 566 27.26 7.80 -0.65
CA MET A 566 28.54 8.50 -0.54
C MET A 566 29.04 8.57 0.91
N GLY A 567 28.14 8.42 1.90
CA GLY A 567 28.50 8.40 3.31
C GLY A 567 29.23 9.65 3.79
N VAL A 568 28.77 10.83 3.37
CA VAL A 568 29.34 12.12 3.79
C VAL A 568 28.97 12.36 5.27
N PRO A 569 29.94 12.35 6.22
CA PRO A 569 29.64 12.49 7.64
C PRO A 569 29.01 13.84 7.99
N GLU A 570 29.33 14.89 7.23
CA GLU A 570 28.79 16.24 7.45
C GLU A 570 27.27 16.29 7.36
N LEU A 571 26.70 15.63 6.36
CA LEU A 571 25.25 15.62 6.13
C LEU A 571 24.54 14.93 7.29
N TYR A 572 25.05 13.78 7.72
CA TYR A 572 24.45 13.07 8.85
C TYR A 572 24.66 13.81 10.17
N ALA A 573 25.81 14.46 10.39
CA ALA A 573 26.05 15.30 11.55
C ALA A 573 25.08 16.49 11.63
N LYS A 574 24.81 17.16 10.50
CA LYS A 574 23.81 18.22 10.41
C LYS A 574 22.40 17.70 10.74
N ALA A 575 22.02 16.56 10.16
CA ALA A 575 20.73 15.95 10.41
C ALA A 575 20.53 15.50 11.87
N LEU A 576 21.56 14.90 12.49
CA LEU A 576 21.58 14.57 13.92
C LEU A 576 21.43 15.81 14.79
N ALA A 577 22.18 16.87 14.47
CA ALA A 577 22.15 18.13 15.19
C ALA A 577 20.77 18.81 15.11
N ARG A 578 20.21 18.93 13.90
CA ARG A 578 18.85 19.45 13.65
C ARG A 578 17.79 18.65 14.42
N SER A 579 18.01 17.35 14.59
CA SER A 579 17.06 16.42 15.21
C SER A 579 17.18 16.29 16.72
N MET A 580 18.18 16.91 17.35
CA MET A 580 18.34 16.85 18.81
C MET A 580 17.05 17.26 19.53
N PRO A 581 16.77 16.78 20.76
CA PRO A 581 15.51 17.10 21.43
C PRO A 581 15.29 18.62 21.59
N TRP A 582 14.06 19.06 21.36
CA TRP A 582 13.65 20.45 21.57
C TRP A 582 13.63 20.80 23.05
N ASP A 583 14.01 22.03 23.35
CA ASP A 583 13.97 22.64 24.68
C ASP A 583 13.80 24.16 24.53
N LYS A 584 13.30 24.84 25.58
CA LYS A 584 13.02 26.28 25.56
C LYS A 584 14.28 27.14 25.46
N SER A 585 15.46 26.59 25.74
CA SER A 585 16.72 27.30 25.58
C SER A 585 16.95 27.70 24.11
N PRO A 586 17.47 28.91 23.83
CA PRO A 586 17.71 29.35 22.45
C PRO A 586 18.57 28.38 21.61
N ALA A 587 19.48 27.63 22.26
CA ALA A 587 20.33 26.62 21.62
C ALA A 587 19.57 25.38 21.12
N ARG A 588 18.33 25.15 21.57
CA ARG A 588 17.50 23.98 21.25
C ARG A 588 16.14 24.33 20.65
N ALA A 589 15.66 25.57 20.82
CA ALA A 589 14.32 25.98 20.42
C ALA A 589 14.10 25.99 18.90
N ASN A 590 15.12 26.36 18.12
CA ASN A 590 15.03 26.45 16.66
C ASN A 590 15.89 25.34 15.98
N PRO A 591 15.35 24.56 15.02
CA PRO A 591 16.10 23.50 14.32
C PRO A 591 17.36 23.96 13.58
N GLU A 592 17.33 25.08 12.87
CA GLU A 592 18.48 25.60 12.12
C GLU A 592 19.60 26.07 13.05
N PHE A 593 19.22 26.75 14.13
CA PHE A 593 20.16 27.17 15.15
C PHE A 593 20.80 25.97 15.85
N ARG A 594 19.99 24.97 16.24
CA ARG A 594 20.45 23.72 16.85
C ARG A 594 21.40 22.96 15.94
N GLN A 595 21.14 22.95 14.63
CA GLN A 595 22.06 22.39 13.64
C GLN A 595 23.42 23.10 13.69
N SER A 596 23.42 24.43 13.65
CA SER A 596 24.64 25.26 13.69
C SER A 596 25.46 25.06 14.97
N VAL A 597 24.77 24.83 16.10
CA VAL A 597 25.41 24.65 17.40
C VAL A 597 25.98 23.23 17.57
N TYR A 598 25.23 22.19 17.20
CA TYR A 598 25.57 20.79 17.54
C TYR A 598 26.20 20.00 16.39
N ALA A 599 26.10 20.43 15.13
CA ALA A 599 26.69 19.70 14.00
C ALA A 599 28.21 19.50 14.15
N PRO A 600 29.01 20.47 14.64
CA PRO A 600 30.44 20.26 14.87
C PRO A 600 30.76 19.17 15.91
N LEU A 601 29.93 19.05 16.96
CA LEU A 601 30.08 17.99 17.97
C LEU A 601 29.77 16.61 17.36
N TRP A 602 28.66 16.48 16.62
CA TRP A 602 28.31 15.25 15.93
C TRP A 602 29.32 14.87 14.85
N MET A 603 29.85 15.85 14.13
CA MET A 603 30.91 15.64 13.13
C MET A 603 32.16 15.06 13.77
N THR A 604 32.58 15.64 14.91
CA THR A 604 33.74 15.14 15.66
C THR A 604 33.48 13.70 16.13
N TYR A 605 32.28 13.42 16.67
CA TYR A 605 31.87 12.06 17.08
C TYR A 605 31.94 11.05 15.93
N LEU A 606 31.37 11.38 14.76
CA LEU A 606 31.35 10.48 13.60
C LEU A 606 32.76 10.26 13.02
N THR A 607 33.59 11.31 12.98
CA THR A 607 34.97 11.24 12.47
C THR A 607 35.88 10.42 13.39
N GLU A 608 35.72 10.58 14.71
CA GLU A 608 36.40 9.76 15.71
C GLU A 608 35.78 8.35 15.86
N LYS A 609 34.76 8.03 15.05
CA LYS A 609 34.09 6.72 15.04
C LYS A 609 33.46 6.34 16.38
N GLY A 610 33.04 7.35 17.16
CA GLY A 610 32.51 7.18 18.51
C GLY A 610 33.50 6.58 19.52
N LYS A 611 34.81 6.55 19.22
CA LYS A 611 35.83 6.07 20.16
C LYS A 611 36.00 7.06 21.30
N ASP A 612 36.06 6.58 22.54
CA ASP A 612 36.28 7.40 23.73
C ASP A 612 35.18 8.43 24.07
N TRP A 613 34.00 8.34 23.45
CA TRP A 613 32.83 9.20 23.74
C TRP A 613 31.97 8.70 24.90
N THR A 614 32.60 8.42 26.05
CA THR A 614 31.85 8.11 27.28
C THR A 614 30.97 9.30 27.69
N PRO A 615 29.84 9.11 28.41
CA PRO A 615 28.95 10.21 28.77
C PRO A 615 29.64 11.37 29.49
N PRO A 616 30.58 11.14 30.45
CA PRO A 616 31.33 12.24 31.07
C PRO A 616 32.19 13.03 30.06
N ARG A 617 32.86 12.33 29.13
CA ARG A 617 33.68 12.99 28.10
C ARG A 617 32.83 13.73 27.09
N ALA A 618 31.70 13.16 26.69
CA ALA A 618 30.73 13.80 25.80
C ALA A 618 30.19 15.10 26.42
N ALA A 619 29.81 15.06 27.71
CA ALA A 619 29.36 16.23 28.47
C ALA A 619 30.45 17.30 28.56
N GLN A 620 31.68 16.90 28.91
CA GLN A 620 32.82 17.82 28.98
C GLN A 620 33.10 18.48 27.62
N ARG A 621 33.12 17.71 26.53
CA ARG A 621 33.35 18.22 25.17
C ARG A 621 32.24 19.17 24.74
N ALA A 622 30.97 18.80 24.97
CA ALA A 622 29.83 19.64 24.65
C ALA A 622 29.86 20.97 25.43
N ALA A 623 30.09 20.92 26.74
CA ALA A 623 30.21 22.11 27.57
C ALA A 623 31.39 23.00 27.16
N ALA A 624 32.56 22.43 26.87
CA ALA A 624 33.73 23.18 26.42
C ALA A 624 33.48 23.87 25.07
N TRP A 625 32.89 23.16 24.11
CA TRP A 625 32.49 23.71 22.81
C TRP A 625 31.53 24.88 22.97
N LEU A 626 30.46 24.72 23.76
CA LEU A 626 29.43 25.73 23.94
C LEU A 626 29.94 26.98 24.68
N LYS A 627 30.92 26.84 25.59
CA LYS A 627 31.60 28.00 26.22
C LYS A 627 32.37 28.86 25.22
N GLN A 628 32.96 28.22 24.21
CA GLN A 628 33.79 28.89 23.20
C GLN A 628 32.97 29.37 21.99
N ASN A 629 31.82 28.75 21.73
CA ASN A 629 30.96 29.06 20.61
C ASN A 629 30.24 30.40 20.82
N LYS A 630 30.59 31.41 20.02
CA LYS A 630 30.02 32.77 20.10
C LYS A 630 28.51 32.82 19.86
N ILE A 631 27.98 31.86 19.10
CA ILE A 631 26.56 31.75 18.74
C ILE A 631 25.78 31.12 19.92
N ALA A 632 26.33 30.10 20.56
CA ALA A 632 25.67 29.36 21.64
C ALA A 632 25.89 29.91 23.07
N LYS A 633 26.80 30.89 23.22
CA LYS A 633 27.29 31.38 24.52
C LYS A 633 26.18 31.88 25.46
N GLY A 634 25.06 32.36 24.91
CA GLY A 634 24.03 33.07 25.68
C GLY A 634 24.63 34.25 26.46
N SER A 635 23.85 34.86 27.35
CA SER A 635 24.37 35.90 28.26
C SER A 635 25.07 35.33 29.50
N ALA A 636 24.78 34.09 29.90
CA ALA A 636 25.20 33.52 31.18
C ALA A 636 25.87 32.12 31.13
N GLY A 637 26.08 31.52 29.94
CA GLY A 637 26.70 30.18 29.82
C GLY A 637 25.83 29.01 30.30
N GLU A 638 24.53 29.23 30.51
CA GLU A 638 23.56 28.26 31.04
C GLU A 638 23.49 26.97 30.22
N VAL A 639 23.50 27.07 28.88
CA VAL A 639 23.47 25.90 27.99
C VAL A 639 24.71 25.03 28.18
N ALA A 640 25.88 25.65 28.35
CA ALA A 640 27.11 24.91 28.60
C ALA A 640 27.14 24.28 30.00
N TYR A 641 26.53 24.92 31.00
CA TYR A 641 26.36 24.34 32.33
C TYR A 641 25.44 23.10 32.27
N TRP A 642 24.29 23.23 31.61
CA TRP A 642 23.31 22.15 31.43
C TRP A 642 23.91 20.96 30.68
N GLU A 643 24.58 21.20 29.55
CA GLU A 643 25.28 20.14 28.79
C GLU A 643 26.41 19.50 29.60
N GLY A 644 27.07 20.27 30.46
CA GLY A 644 28.10 19.78 31.37
C GLY A 644 27.58 18.83 32.46
N GLN A 645 26.28 18.81 32.74
CA GLN A 645 25.67 17.85 33.67
C GLN A 645 25.56 16.43 33.09
N GLY A 646 25.73 16.29 31.77
CA GLY A 646 25.69 15.00 31.10
C GLY A 646 24.38 14.24 31.31
N THR A 647 24.46 12.94 31.63
CA THR A 647 23.30 12.04 31.80
C THR A 647 22.49 12.31 33.07
N ALA A 648 22.96 13.18 33.97
CA ALA A 648 22.17 13.57 35.15
C ALA A 648 20.97 14.45 34.77
N TYR A 649 21.01 15.07 33.59
CA TYR A 649 19.93 15.90 33.05
C TYR A 649 19.45 15.31 31.72
N PRO A 650 18.13 15.26 31.49
CA PRO A 650 17.59 14.72 30.26
C PRO A 650 17.95 15.62 29.07
N ASN A 651 18.05 15.01 27.89
CA ASN A 651 18.17 15.67 26.58
C ASN A 651 19.50 16.40 26.30
N THR A 652 20.49 16.31 27.20
CA THR A 652 21.86 16.74 26.91
C THR A 652 22.45 15.90 25.78
N PHE A 653 23.49 16.39 25.12
CA PHE A 653 24.23 15.65 24.10
C PHE A 653 24.73 14.29 24.63
N ALA A 654 25.24 14.25 25.86
CA ALA A 654 25.69 13.03 26.49
C ALA A 654 24.53 12.05 26.81
N ASP A 655 23.37 12.57 27.26
CA ASP A 655 22.17 11.76 27.50
C ASP A 655 21.63 11.15 26.20
N VAL A 656 21.59 11.93 25.12
CA VAL A 656 21.21 11.44 23.79
C VAL A 656 22.16 10.33 23.34
N LEU A 657 23.48 10.50 23.51
CA LEU A 657 24.44 9.44 23.19
C LEU A 657 24.22 8.17 24.02
N ASP A 658 24.09 8.28 25.35
CA ASP A 658 23.91 7.14 26.26
C ASP A 658 22.64 6.34 25.95
N LYS A 659 21.51 7.03 25.72
CA LYS A 659 20.23 6.38 25.35
C LYS A 659 20.33 5.61 24.04
N ASN A 660 21.10 6.11 23.08
CA ASN A 660 21.29 5.46 21.79
C ASN A 660 22.37 4.38 21.80
N SER A 661 23.22 4.34 22.83
CA SER A 661 24.34 3.41 22.91
C SER A 661 24.00 2.09 23.60
N ARG A 662 23.10 2.10 24.59
CA ARG A 662 22.58 0.92 25.30
C ARG A 662 21.82 -0.09 24.42
N LEU A 663 21.58 0.26 23.14
CA LEU A 663 20.81 -0.52 22.17
C LEU A 663 21.67 -1.07 21.01
N ALA A 664 23.00 -1.07 21.12
CA ALA A 664 23.92 -1.53 20.06
C ALA A 664 24.81 -2.70 20.52
N ASP A 665 24.76 -3.83 19.80
CA ASP A 665 25.56 -5.06 20.03
C ASP A 665 27.02 -4.97 19.54
N VAL A 666 27.59 -3.78 19.34
CA VAL A 666 28.85 -3.63 18.58
C VAL A 666 29.92 -2.83 19.31
N GLY A 667 30.92 -3.52 19.89
CA GLY A 667 32.35 -3.19 20.04
C GLY A 667 32.82 -1.88 20.72
N SER A 668 31.96 -0.87 20.86
CA SER A 668 32.19 0.36 21.62
C SER A 668 30.86 0.71 22.28
N GLN A 669 30.82 0.68 23.61
CA GLN A 669 29.62 0.94 24.41
C GLN A 669 28.95 2.29 24.11
N TYR A 670 29.61 3.20 23.36
CA TYR A 670 29.13 4.52 22.97
C TYR A 670 29.24 4.82 21.46
N GLY A 671 29.63 3.83 20.63
CA GLY A 671 29.76 3.94 19.17
C GLY A 671 28.48 3.65 18.38
N GLY A 672 27.36 3.35 19.05
CA GLY A 672 26.14 2.85 18.40
C GLY A 672 25.54 3.76 17.32
N THR A 673 25.62 5.08 17.45
CA THR A 673 25.14 6.00 16.40
C THR A 673 26.02 5.95 15.16
N TYR A 674 27.35 5.88 15.33
CA TYR A 674 28.29 5.73 14.22
C TYR A 674 28.06 4.41 13.48
N VAL A 675 27.93 3.29 14.21
CA VAL A 675 27.70 1.97 13.60
C VAL A 675 26.41 1.93 12.77
N ARG A 676 25.29 2.46 13.30
CA ARG A 676 24.03 2.52 12.55
C ARG A 676 24.14 3.38 11.29
N TRP A 677 24.87 4.49 11.37
CA TRP A 677 25.16 5.31 10.19
C TRP A 677 26.01 4.55 9.16
N GLN A 678 27.02 3.79 9.59
CA GLN A 678 27.80 2.96 8.66
C GLN A 678 26.94 1.88 7.99
N ARG A 679 26.04 1.23 8.73
CA ARG A 679 25.11 0.25 8.16
C ARG A 679 24.15 0.89 7.17
N LEU A 680 23.61 2.07 7.49
CA LEU A 680 22.83 2.88 6.54
C LEU A 680 23.61 3.12 5.23
N VAL A 681 24.85 3.61 5.33
CA VAL A 681 25.69 3.88 4.16
C VAL A 681 25.98 2.60 3.38
N ALA A 682 26.27 1.50 4.06
CA ALA A 682 26.51 0.19 3.44
C ALA A 682 25.26 -0.34 2.72
N GLY A 683 24.08 -0.24 3.33
CA GLY A 683 22.81 -0.63 2.71
C GLY A 683 22.47 0.20 1.47
N MET A 684 22.67 1.53 1.53
CA MET A 684 22.48 2.43 0.38
C MET A 684 23.50 2.14 -0.73
N ALA A 685 24.76 1.89 -0.39
CA ALA A 685 25.79 1.51 -1.36
C ALA A 685 25.50 0.16 -2.01
N LEU A 686 25.06 -0.82 -1.22
CA LEU A 686 24.67 -2.14 -1.71
C LEU A 686 23.50 -2.04 -2.69
N LEU A 687 22.50 -1.20 -2.40
CA LEU A 687 21.38 -0.95 -3.32
C LEU A 687 21.84 -0.23 -4.59
N ARG A 688 22.64 0.83 -4.47
CA ARG A 688 23.22 1.56 -5.62
C ARG A 688 24.01 0.61 -6.53
N ASP A 689 24.90 -0.19 -5.95
CA ASP A 689 25.76 -1.10 -6.72
C ASP A 689 24.92 -2.21 -7.36
N GLY A 690 23.93 -2.74 -6.64
CA GLY A 690 22.95 -3.69 -7.19
C GLY A 690 22.15 -3.11 -8.36
N LEU A 691 21.75 -1.85 -8.27
CA LEU A 691 21.12 -1.10 -9.36
C LEU A 691 22.06 -0.86 -10.53
N GLN A 692 23.34 -0.58 -10.30
CA GLN A 692 24.32 -0.35 -11.35
C GLN A 692 24.76 -1.64 -12.05
N GLN A 693 24.77 -2.78 -11.35
CA GLN A 693 25.27 -4.04 -11.88
C GLN A 693 24.14 -4.98 -12.37
N GLY A 694 22.89 -4.70 -12.00
CA GLY A 694 21.78 -5.62 -12.27
C GLY A 694 21.85 -6.87 -11.41
N ALA A 695 22.09 -6.70 -10.11
CA ALA A 695 22.26 -7.82 -9.18
C ALA A 695 20.97 -8.62 -8.96
N ASP A 696 21.12 -9.80 -8.35
CA ASP A 696 20.01 -10.68 -7.97
C ASP A 696 19.08 -10.02 -6.92
N PRO A 697 17.75 -10.23 -6.99
CA PRO A 697 16.79 -9.65 -6.05
C PRO A 697 17.03 -9.97 -4.58
N ALA A 698 17.72 -11.06 -4.23
CA ALA A 698 18.05 -11.39 -2.84
C ALA A 698 18.90 -10.30 -2.16
N VAL A 699 19.56 -9.44 -2.93
CA VAL A 699 20.27 -8.25 -2.40
C VAL A 699 19.32 -7.32 -1.65
N ILE A 700 18.04 -7.23 -2.02
CA ILE A 700 17.06 -6.34 -1.38
C ILE A 700 16.83 -6.71 0.09
N GLU A 701 16.91 -8.01 0.43
CA GLU A 701 16.78 -8.46 1.82
C GLU A 701 17.94 -7.95 2.68
N LYS A 702 19.17 -8.06 2.15
CA LYS A 702 20.38 -7.55 2.80
C LYS A 702 20.35 -6.02 2.93
N VAL A 703 19.86 -5.31 1.91
CA VAL A 703 19.66 -3.86 1.97
C VAL A 703 18.73 -3.52 3.14
N PHE A 704 17.58 -4.19 3.27
CA PHE A 704 16.67 -3.95 4.38
C PHE A 704 17.33 -4.24 5.75
N GLU A 705 18.08 -5.34 5.88
CA GLU A 705 18.80 -5.69 7.12
C GLU A 705 19.82 -4.64 7.54
N GLU A 706 20.50 -4.00 6.59
CA GLU A 706 21.43 -2.91 6.86
C GLU A 706 20.69 -1.61 7.26
N LEU A 707 19.59 -1.29 6.58
CA LEU A 707 18.84 -0.06 6.81
C LEU A 707 18.05 -0.09 8.13
N GLU A 708 17.45 -1.22 8.50
CA GLU A 708 16.52 -1.31 9.64
C GLU A 708 17.17 -1.04 11.00
N GLU A 709 18.48 -1.26 11.11
CA GLU A 709 19.23 -0.95 12.34
C GLU A 709 19.18 0.52 12.71
N LEU A 710 19.21 1.41 11.70
CA LEU A 710 19.04 2.84 11.91
C LEU A 710 17.64 3.15 12.44
N TRP A 711 16.64 2.37 12.04
CA TRP A 711 15.26 2.63 12.39
C TRP A 711 14.92 2.25 13.82
N ARG A 712 15.76 1.47 14.51
CA ARG A 712 15.51 0.99 15.89
C ARG A 712 15.16 2.06 16.93
N VAL A 713 15.51 3.33 16.70
CA VAL A 713 15.30 4.43 17.66
C VAL A 713 14.70 5.63 16.95
N SER A 714 13.70 6.26 17.57
CA SER A 714 13.01 7.45 17.03
C SER A 714 13.95 8.60 16.68
N PHE A 715 14.99 8.84 17.48
CA PHE A 715 15.99 9.88 17.22
C PHE A 715 16.69 9.68 15.89
N HIS A 716 17.09 8.45 15.57
CA HIS A 716 17.72 8.12 14.30
C HIS A 716 16.72 8.14 13.14
N VAL A 717 15.46 7.75 13.35
CA VAL A 717 14.39 7.92 12.35
C VAL A 717 14.16 9.40 12.02
N LYS A 718 14.09 10.27 13.04
CA LYS A 718 13.97 11.73 12.89
C LYS A 718 15.16 12.28 12.09
N ALA A 719 16.38 11.94 12.49
CA ALA A 719 17.60 12.36 11.79
C ALA A 719 17.68 11.80 10.36
N PHE A 720 17.23 10.57 10.14
CA PHE A 720 17.20 9.96 8.82
C PHE A 720 16.25 10.71 7.88
N GLY A 721 15.03 11.01 8.33
CA GLY A 721 14.09 11.85 7.59
C GLY A 721 14.68 13.21 7.24
N ALA A 722 15.29 13.90 8.22
CA ALA A 722 15.94 15.20 7.99
C ALA A 722 17.08 15.10 6.95
N MET A 723 17.91 14.06 7.01
CA MET A 723 18.99 13.83 6.06
C MET A 723 18.46 13.58 4.63
N LEU A 724 17.42 12.75 4.47
CA LEU A 724 16.81 12.48 3.18
C LEU A 724 16.23 13.75 2.55
N LEU A 725 15.64 14.63 3.36
CA LEU A 725 15.10 15.90 2.89
C LEU A 725 16.21 16.88 2.49
N GLU A 726 17.31 16.97 3.26
CA GLU A 726 18.47 17.78 2.85
C GLU A 726 19.08 17.27 1.53
N LEU A 727 19.10 15.95 1.32
CA LEU A 727 19.53 15.36 0.05
C LEU A 727 18.51 15.61 -1.07
N SER A 728 17.21 15.61 -0.77
CA SER A 728 16.14 15.86 -1.76
C SER A 728 16.22 17.28 -2.30
N ALA A 729 16.53 18.26 -1.45
CA ALA A 729 16.80 19.65 -1.87
C ALA A 729 18.02 19.80 -2.81
N LYS A 730 18.87 18.78 -2.89
CA LYS A 730 20.05 18.73 -3.80
C LYS A 730 19.84 17.78 -4.98
N SER A 731 18.69 17.11 -5.04
CA SER A 731 18.33 16.15 -6.09
C SER A 731 17.69 16.85 -7.29
N VAL A 732 17.56 16.17 -8.43
CA VAL A 732 16.93 16.76 -9.62
C VAL A 732 15.41 16.91 -9.43
N GLN A 733 14.81 16.04 -8.61
CA GLN A 733 13.37 16.07 -8.32
C GLN A 733 12.98 17.12 -7.28
N GLY A 734 13.95 17.58 -6.48
CA GLY A 734 13.72 18.56 -5.44
C GLY A 734 12.88 18.10 -4.26
N MET A 735 12.55 19.05 -3.38
CA MET A 735 11.69 18.82 -2.22
C MET A 735 10.21 18.64 -2.60
N ALA A 736 9.79 19.13 -3.76
CA ALA A 736 8.44 19.00 -4.28
C ALA A 736 8.04 17.55 -4.61
N ALA A 737 9.01 16.65 -4.77
CA ALA A 737 8.80 15.23 -5.02
C ALA A 737 8.65 14.37 -3.75
N VAL A 738 8.86 14.97 -2.57
CA VAL A 738 8.70 14.30 -1.28
C VAL A 738 7.42 14.77 -0.60
N GLU A 739 6.50 13.83 -0.39
CA GLU A 739 5.25 14.05 0.33
C GLU A 739 5.52 14.17 1.83
N ARG A 740 4.90 15.18 2.45
CA ARG A 740 5.17 15.64 3.81
C ARG A 740 3.89 16.18 4.43
N THR A 741 3.48 15.64 5.56
CA THR A 741 2.25 16.05 6.25
C THR A 741 2.40 16.03 7.76
N PHE A 742 1.71 16.95 8.43
CA PHE A 742 1.55 16.97 9.87
C PHE A 742 0.06 16.98 10.16
N THR A 743 -0.44 15.91 10.76
CA THR A 743 -1.85 15.66 10.99
C THR A 743 -2.16 15.75 12.48
N VAL A 744 -3.20 16.52 12.82
CA VAL A 744 -3.75 16.65 14.17
C VAL A 744 -5.14 16.07 14.16
N VAL A 745 -5.33 15.00 14.91
CA VAL A 745 -6.61 14.32 15.08
C VAL A 745 -7.17 14.68 16.44
N THR A 746 -8.40 15.17 16.47
CA THR A 746 -9.11 15.53 17.71
C THR A 746 -10.45 14.82 17.79
N GLY A 747 -10.93 14.55 19.01
CA GLY A 747 -12.20 13.84 19.24
C GLY A 747 -12.12 12.32 19.07
N THR A 748 -13.26 11.64 19.24
CA THR A 748 -13.39 10.17 19.15
C THR A 748 -14.65 9.79 18.39
N GLY A 749 -14.59 8.72 17.58
CA GLY A 749 -15.75 8.21 16.83
C GLY A 749 -16.31 9.23 15.84
N ASP A 750 -17.63 9.38 15.79
CA ASP A 750 -18.32 10.26 14.82
C ASP A 750 -18.06 11.76 15.03
N LYS A 751 -17.40 12.15 16.14
CA LYS A 751 -16.98 13.54 16.43
C LYS A 751 -15.50 13.80 16.09
N GLN A 752 -14.82 12.83 15.50
CA GLN A 752 -13.42 12.98 15.13
C GLN A 752 -13.28 14.09 14.07
N SER A 753 -12.27 14.94 14.23
CA SER A 753 -11.90 15.90 13.20
C SER A 753 -10.41 15.83 12.97
N GLN A 754 -9.98 16.03 11.74
CA GLN A 754 -8.57 16.01 11.39
C GLN A 754 -8.19 17.35 10.79
N LEU A 755 -7.08 17.90 11.24
CA LEU A 755 -6.45 19.08 10.68
C LEU A 755 -5.10 18.66 10.10
N VAL A 756 -4.94 18.80 8.79
CA VAL A 756 -3.73 18.35 8.09
C VAL A 756 -2.98 19.56 7.53
N PHE A 757 -1.70 19.64 7.86
CA PHE A 757 -0.79 20.69 7.46
C PHE A 757 0.22 20.19 6.42
N THR A 758 0.50 21.03 5.42
CA THR A 758 1.62 20.87 4.50
C THR A 758 2.05 22.22 3.94
N ALA A 759 3.27 22.33 3.42
CA ALA A 759 3.73 23.48 2.66
C ALA A 759 4.37 23.02 1.35
N SER A 760 4.00 23.65 0.24
CA SER A 760 4.71 23.45 -1.04
C SER A 760 6.15 24.00 -0.91
N ARG A 761 7.13 23.35 -1.53
CA ARG A 761 8.52 23.84 -1.60
C ARG A 761 8.99 23.78 -3.04
N GLU A 762 9.98 24.60 -3.39
CA GLU A 762 10.58 24.59 -4.72
C GLU A 762 11.20 23.23 -5.03
N GLY A 763 11.19 22.89 -6.32
CA GLY A 763 11.90 21.74 -6.88
C GLY A 763 13.37 22.06 -7.10
#